data_AF-R9GU40-F1
#
_entry.id   AF-R9GU40-F1
#
_cell.length_a   1.000
_cell.length_b   1.000
_cell.length_c   1.000
_cell.angle_alpha   90.00
_cell.angle_beta   90.00
_cell.angle_gamma   90.00
#
_symmetry.space_group_name_H-M   'P 1'
#
loop_
_entity.id
_entity.type
_entity.pdbx_description
1 polymer ?
#
loop_
_entity_poly.entity_id
_entity_poly.type
_entity_poly.pdbx_seq_one_letter_code
_entity_poly.pdbx_strand_id
1 'polypeptide(L)'
;MLEESKIQWLQDIVPNHMAFDHRNPWLMDVLEKGKESEYAEFFDTAFSSDFFQGKLMVPFLGSTLKKAIEKQELKLDYRDEKFVLNYFDAYYPVNAASYALIFNDDNITPEEDDSIHSRLDHINASPDLLEHIADEQFYELCHWQETDNRINFRRFFTVNGLICINIQDQNVFNVYHEYLKKLVDDRVFQGLRIDHIDGLFNPEEYLNRLRTLAGPEPYIIVEKILEEGESIPSSWPIQGNSGYDFLGIVNNVFSLEKSKKRFTNFYNDLVPLGEDIEDQIHEKKAAILFQNMTGELENLYQLFISSNLSPRAVYPEIDFKTAIAYFLIYTPVYRYYGNALPLKKAEKKSLKSIFQKIRDKKPHLTSAVDILEETILPKSGTQDEECSAQALYFYQRCMQFSGPIMAKGVEDTLMYTYNRFIGHNEVGDSPDSFGISVANFHSKMEERQQSGPLSMNGTSTHDTKRGEDVRARLNVLTDIPELWFKKVDKWIKINEPLKTLTRPDANDEYLIYQTIIGAYPMPGQDEDNFPERLQEYLTKALREAKVQTSWSEPNAQYEEATKSFALKLLQRDGPFWESFEKIRTKVADFGILNSLAQTILKFTCPGVPDVYQGCELWDLSLVDPDNRRPVNYFQREQILKEQLFDEEILDQENLFEHLWNNRYSGEIKLVLTHQLFDLRQQSPELYEKGDYLPLTVKGRYKDNILAFARKHHNNWVVTVVPLHLAEICEEQDCEPLEIDWHKTRLLLPSSVPSEWTNIFNDATGKAEEELLIGSIFSSFPFAVLKLKPSENKRSAGVLLHISSLPSLFGIGDFGPEAYKFADILASAKQKYWQILPLNPTEEASMHSPYSSCSSMAGNPLLISPEYLLKEGFLRDRDLKKQYVIPTDRIDFKFVQELKSALIKKAYRRFKDEYLPSDDFMLFCEREASWLDNYALYRALKDEFGQLAWYEWSDAFKLRDPKAIETFRFSKIEQIEEIKWIQFIFNKQWSALKSYCNGLGISLFGDMPFYTSYDSADVWANPELFCLDESGRILGVAGVPPDYFNNNGQLWGMPVFRWDVLKKLNYDWWINRIKKNTELFDLIRFDHFRAFSSYWEVPAQELTARNGQWKPGPGRAFFDAVEQTLGKVPFIAEDLGDIDQPVYELRDAFNLPGMKVLQFAFGDDMPQSLNSPHLFEENFFVYTGTHDNNTMVGWYKENADKTIKQNLNSYLGKKIGSKKCAH
;
A
#
# COMPACT_ATOMS: atom_id res chain seq x y z
N MET A 1 3.55 -21.02 8.46
CA MET A 1 2.41 -20.41 9.19
C MET A 1 2.00 -19.04 8.63
N LEU A 2 2.79 -17.95 8.76
CA LEU A 2 2.36 -16.63 8.23
C LEU A 2 2.15 -16.67 6.71
N GLU A 3 3.09 -17.24 5.97
CA GLU A 3 2.99 -17.44 4.51
C GLU A 3 1.78 -18.31 4.12
N GLU A 4 1.54 -19.42 4.84
CA GLU A 4 0.36 -20.27 4.66
C GLU A 4 -0.95 -19.50 4.91
N SER A 5 -0.92 -18.50 5.78
CA SER A 5 -2.04 -17.61 6.10
C SER A 5 -2.10 -16.36 5.20
N LYS A 6 -1.20 -16.24 4.21
CA LYS A 6 -1.05 -15.07 3.33
C LYS A 6 -0.81 -13.75 4.07
N ILE A 7 -0.14 -13.81 5.22
CA ILE A 7 0.28 -12.64 6.01
C ILE A 7 1.74 -12.34 5.69
N GLN A 8 2.03 -11.07 5.40
CA GLN A 8 3.39 -10.57 5.17
C GLN A 8 3.98 -9.97 6.46
N TRP A 9 5.30 -10.03 6.60
CA TRP A 9 6.02 -9.47 7.74
C TRP A 9 6.75 -8.18 7.36
N LEU A 10 6.39 -7.09 8.02
CA LEU A 10 7.12 -5.81 8.04
C LEU A 10 8.01 -5.70 9.28
N GLN A 11 9.33 -5.66 9.09
CA GLN A 11 10.30 -5.69 10.18
C GLN A 11 10.83 -4.29 10.52
N ASP A 12 10.77 -3.92 11.80
CA ASP A 12 11.43 -2.70 12.31
C ASP A 12 12.95 -2.89 12.40
N ILE A 13 13.73 -1.89 11.98
CA ILE A 13 15.20 -1.89 12.01
C ILE A 13 15.74 -0.57 12.55
N VAL A 14 16.85 -0.62 13.30
CA VAL A 14 17.42 0.53 14.02
C VAL A 14 18.83 0.86 13.50
N PRO A 15 18.98 1.57 12.36
CA PRO A 15 20.31 1.79 11.75
C PRO A 15 21.11 2.92 12.39
N ASN A 16 20.48 3.77 13.22
CA ASN A 16 21.14 4.98 13.73
C ASN A 16 22.10 4.70 14.90
N HIS A 17 21.78 3.73 15.77
CA HIS A 17 22.43 3.61 17.07
C HIS A 17 22.40 2.18 17.64
N MET A 18 23.27 1.94 18.62
CA MET A 18 23.33 0.71 19.43
C MET A 18 23.39 1.06 20.91
N ALA A 19 23.16 0.08 21.78
CA ALA A 19 23.38 0.24 23.22
C ALA A 19 24.86 0.53 23.52
N PHE A 20 25.12 1.61 24.28
CA PHE A 20 26.39 1.86 24.95
C PHE A 20 26.39 1.06 26.25
N ASP A 21 26.67 -0.23 26.12
CA ASP A 21 26.59 -1.20 27.22
C ASP A 21 27.79 -2.14 27.15
N HIS A 22 28.26 -2.60 28.31
CA HIS A 22 29.40 -3.52 28.41
C HIS A 22 29.18 -4.88 27.73
N ARG A 23 27.93 -5.24 27.45
CA ARG A 23 27.57 -6.45 26.71
C ARG A 23 27.68 -6.29 25.18
N ASN A 24 27.95 -5.09 24.68
CA ASN A 24 28.17 -4.84 23.25
C ASN A 24 29.61 -5.20 22.88
N PRO A 25 29.86 -6.34 22.19
CA PRO A 25 31.22 -6.82 21.94
C PRO A 25 32.01 -5.90 21.01
N TRP A 26 31.35 -5.24 20.05
CA TRP A 26 32.01 -4.31 19.14
C TRP A 26 32.52 -3.08 19.89
N LEU A 27 31.70 -2.56 20.79
CA LEU A 27 32.07 -1.42 21.61
C LEU A 27 33.19 -1.78 22.60
N MET A 28 33.11 -2.94 23.25
CA MET A 28 34.17 -3.38 24.17
C MET A 28 35.50 -3.58 23.45
N ASP A 29 35.50 -4.09 22.22
CA ASP A 29 36.72 -4.19 21.41
C ASP A 29 37.33 -2.81 21.13
N VAL A 30 36.49 -1.80 20.83
CA VAL A 30 36.92 -0.40 20.67
C VAL A 30 37.50 0.17 21.96
N LEU A 31 36.88 -0.10 23.12
CA LEU A 31 37.40 0.35 24.42
C LEU A 31 38.74 -0.31 24.77
N GLU A 32 38.95 -1.58 24.39
CA GLU A 32 40.18 -2.34 24.66
C GLU A 32 41.35 -1.94 23.75
N LYS A 33 41.07 -1.71 22.45
CA LYS A 33 42.10 -1.56 21.39
C LYS A 33 42.18 -0.15 20.77
N GLY A 34 41.22 0.72 21.05
CA GLY A 34 41.18 2.07 20.48
C GLY A 34 41.15 2.04 18.95
N LYS A 35 42.03 2.81 18.30
CA LYS A 35 42.14 2.91 16.83
C LYS A 35 42.57 1.60 16.14
N GLU A 36 43.10 0.64 16.88
CA GLU A 36 43.50 -0.67 16.35
C GLU A 36 42.33 -1.69 16.34
N SER A 37 41.17 -1.32 16.89
CA SER A 37 39.95 -2.14 16.80
C SER A 37 39.46 -2.24 15.36
N GLU A 38 38.97 -3.42 14.97
CA GLU A 38 38.28 -3.61 13.68
C GLU A 38 36.96 -2.83 13.61
N TYR A 39 36.42 -2.44 14.77
CA TYR A 39 35.19 -1.68 14.92
C TYR A 39 35.42 -0.18 15.21
N ALA A 40 36.67 0.31 15.14
CA ALA A 40 36.99 1.71 15.45
C ALA A 40 36.20 2.71 14.61
N GLU A 41 35.90 2.37 13.35
CA GLU A 41 35.14 3.22 12.43
C GLU A 41 33.61 2.99 12.50
N PHE A 42 33.13 1.99 13.23
CA PHE A 42 31.70 1.64 13.28
C PHE A 42 30.87 2.64 14.08
N PHE A 43 31.42 3.20 15.14
CA PHE A 43 30.72 4.18 15.98
C PHE A 43 31.14 5.59 15.61
N ASP A 44 30.20 6.53 15.63
CA ASP A 44 30.47 7.95 15.33
C ASP A 44 31.17 8.63 16.51
N THR A 45 32.50 8.53 16.54
CA THR A 45 33.39 8.88 17.67
C THR A 45 34.66 9.59 17.18
N ALA A 46 35.56 9.92 18.11
CA ALA A 46 36.88 10.47 17.81
C ALA A 46 37.81 9.49 17.05
N PHE A 47 37.43 8.22 16.91
CA PHE A 47 38.19 7.24 16.14
C PHE A 47 37.74 7.16 14.68
N SER A 48 36.49 7.53 14.37
CA SER A 48 35.91 7.43 13.02
C SER A 48 35.88 8.77 12.28
N SER A 49 36.00 9.90 12.99
CA SER A 49 35.95 11.23 12.37
C SER A 49 36.72 12.27 13.16
N ASP A 50 37.21 13.29 12.46
CA ASP A 50 37.87 14.46 13.07
C ASP A 50 36.89 15.41 13.78
N PHE A 51 35.58 15.14 13.70
CA PHE A 51 34.54 15.93 14.37
C PHE A 51 34.63 15.84 15.90
N PHE A 52 35.09 14.70 16.41
CA PHE A 52 35.27 14.44 17.83
C PHE A 52 36.75 14.31 18.16
N GLN A 53 37.15 14.60 19.40
CA GLN A 53 38.55 14.58 19.83
C GLN A 53 38.71 13.92 21.21
N GLY A 54 39.90 13.37 21.48
CA GLY A 54 40.27 12.78 22.77
C GLY A 54 39.89 11.30 22.94
N LYS A 55 40.00 10.81 24.18
CA LYS A 55 39.63 9.44 24.59
C LYS A 55 38.12 9.28 24.64
N LEU A 56 37.58 8.15 24.17
CA LEU A 56 36.13 7.94 24.13
C LEU A 56 35.52 8.05 25.54
N MET A 57 34.60 8.98 25.74
CA MET A 57 33.94 9.15 27.04
C MET A 57 33.04 7.96 27.37
N VAL A 58 33.10 7.49 28.62
CA VAL A 58 32.24 6.46 29.21
C VAL A 58 31.50 7.10 30.41
N PRO A 59 30.38 7.81 30.16
CA PRO A 59 29.77 8.74 31.11
C PRO A 59 28.70 8.05 31.97
N PHE A 60 29.10 7.06 32.77
CA PHE A 60 28.18 6.28 33.61
C PHE A 60 28.49 6.34 35.10
N LEU A 61 29.56 7.03 35.50
CA LEU A 61 29.87 7.19 36.92
C LEU A 61 28.84 8.13 37.57
N GLY A 62 28.40 7.78 38.78
CA GLY A 62 27.53 8.60 39.62
C GLY A 62 28.28 9.69 40.39
N SER A 63 29.61 9.71 40.29
CA SER A 63 30.48 10.79 40.77
C SER A 63 31.73 10.91 39.88
N THR A 64 32.66 11.80 40.19
CA THR A 64 33.93 11.90 39.46
C THR A 64 34.76 10.62 39.64
N LEU A 65 35.62 10.26 38.68
CA LEU A 65 36.48 9.06 38.74
C LEU A 65 37.17 8.90 40.10
N LYS A 66 37.86 9.95 40.54
CA LYS A 66 38.54 9.98 41.84
C LYS A 66 37.63 9.65 43.02
N LYS A 67 36.39 10.17 43.03
CA LYS A 67 35.43 9.90 44.11
C LYS A 67 34.89 8.48 44.04
N ALA A 68 34.68 7.93 42.84
CA ALA A 68 34.26 6.54 42.67
C ALA A 68 35.35 5.58 43.18
N ILE A 69 36.63 5.89 42.93
CA ILE A 69 37.77 5.14 43.47
C ILE A 69 37.85 5.27 45.01
N GLU A 70 37.77 6.50 45.55
CA GLU A 70 37.79 6.75 47.00
C GLU A 70 36.67 6.01 47.75
N LYS A 71 35.50 5.86 47.13
CA LYS A 71 34.36 5.11 47.68
C LYS A 71 34.44 3.60 47.43
N GLN A 72 35.47 3.12 46.72
CA GLN A 72 35.61 1.73 46.29
C GLN A 72 34.44 1.23 45.42
N GLU A 73 33.80 2.14 44.68
CA GLU A 73 32.76 1.82 43.70
C GLU A 73 33.36 1.31 42.38
N LEU A 74 34.59 1.74 42.05
CA LEU A 74 35.39 1.26 40.92
C LEU A 74 36.51 0.35 41.42
N LYS A 75 36.71 -0.80 40.78
CA LYS A 75 37.77 -1.78 41.10
C LYS A 75 38.34 -2.41 39.84
N LEU A 76 39.61 -2.83 39.89
CA LEU A 76 40.16 -3.79 38.94
C LEU A 76 39.65 -5.20 39.31
N ASP A 77 39.16 -5.94 38.32
CA ASP A 77 38.67 -7.31 38.44
C ASP A 77 39.28 -8.17 37.32
N TYR A 78 39.18 -9.50 37.42
CA TYR A 78 39.65 -10.46 36.42
C TYR A 78 38.53 -11.41 36.02
N ARG A 79 38.08 -11.32 34.76
CA ARG A 79 36.94 -12.09 34.21
C ARG A 79 37.22 -12.54 32.80
N ASP A 80 36.76 -13.75 32.46
CA ASP A 80 36.90 -14.34 31.13
C ASP A 80 38.33 -14.23 30.58
N GLU A 81 39.30 -14.55 31.45
CA GLU A 81 40.74 -14.50 31.18
C GLU A 81 41.32 -13.10 30.90
N LYS A 82 40.56 -12.03 31.16
CA LYS A 82 40.96 -10.62 30.96
C LYS A 82 40.83 -9.78 32.23
N PHE A 83 41.68 -8.76 32.35
CA PHE A 83 41.50 -7.71 33.36
C PHE A 83 40.44 -6.69 32.91
N VAL A 84 39.60 -6.26 33.85
CA VAL A 84 38.52 -5.30 33.60
C VAL A 84 38.41 -4.30 34.74
N LEU A 85 38.00 -3.07 34.44
CA LEU A 85 37.52 -2.11 35.42
C LEU A 85 36.04 -2.39 35.69
N ASN A 86 35.72 -2.82 36.91
CA ASN A 86 34.38 -3.09 37.40
C ASN A 86 33.80 -1.86 38.12
N TYR A 87 32.62 -1.43 37.69
CA TYR A 87 31.81 -0.41 38.37
C TYR A 87 30.39 -0.94 38.54
N PHE A 88 30.04 -1.37 39.75
CA PHE A 88 28.80 -2.11 40.05
C PHE A 88 28.60 -3.30 39.08
N ASP A 89 27.58 -3.25 38.24
CA ASP A 89 27.23 -4.31 37.29
C ASP A 89 27.92 -4.16 35.92
N ALA A 90 28.72 -3.09 35.72
CA ALA A 90 29.42 -2.83 34.47
C ALA A 90 30.89 -3.28 34.52
N TYR A 91 31.39 -3.77 33.39
CA TYR A 91 32.76 -4.25 33.21
C TYR A 91 33.37 -3.63 31.97
N TYR A 92 34.45 -2.88 32.12
CA TYR A 92 35.14 -2.23 31.02
C TYR A 92 36.52 -2.85 30.81
N PRO A 93 36.92 -3.21 29.59
CA PRO A 93 38.20 -3.88 29.36
C PRO A 93 39.38 -2.95 29.66
N VAL A 94 40.51 -3.51 30.10
CA VAL A 94 41.77 -2.75 30.16
C VAL A 94 42.63 -3.01 28.93
N ASN A 95 43.30 -1.99 28.43
CA ASN A 95 44.16 -2.10 27.26
C ASN A 95 45.44 -2.91 27.54
N ALA A 96 46.12 -3.35 26.48
CA ALA A 96 47.33 -4.17 26.58
C ALA A 96 48.48 -3.50 27.36
N ALA A 97 48.61 -2.18 27.29
CA ALA A 97 49.65 -1.44 28.04
C ALA A 97 49.46 -1.57 29.56
N SER A 98 48.21 -1.63 30.01
CA SER A 98 47.86 -1.77 31.43
C SER A 98 48.27 -3.13 32.01
N TYR A 99 48.38 -4.18 31.20
CA TYR A 99 48.86 -5.49 31.67
C TYR A 99 50.31 -5.39 32.18
N ALA A 100 51.15 -4.58 31.53
CA ALA A 100 52.51 -4.36 32.01
C ALA A 100 52.53 -3.66 33.37
N LEU A 101 51.62 -2.72 33.62
CA LEU A 101 51.47 -2.04 34.92
C LEU A 101 50.98 -3.00 36.01
N ILE A 102 50.05 -3.90 35.67
CA ILE A 102 49.50 -4.91 36.60
C ILE A 102 50.56 -5.96 36.98
N PHE A 103 51.43 -6.35 36.03
CA PHE A 103 52.42 -7.41 36.25
C PHE A 103 53.79 -6.92 36.72
N ASN A 104 54.23 -5.71 36.35
CA ASN A 104 55.56 -5.16 36.68
C ASN A 104 55.58 -4.23 37.91
N ASP A 105 54.63 -4.33 38.83
CA ASP A 105 54.69 -3.56 40.09
C ASP A 105 55.81 -4.10 41.01
N ASP A 106 56.92 -3.37 41.06
CA ASP A 106 58.14 -3.69 41.83
C ASP A 106 57.91 -3.73 43.36
N ASN A 107 56.73 -3.33 43.87
CA ASN A 107 56.39 -3.40 45.29
C ASN A 107 55.85 -4.77 45.74
N ILE A 108 55.62 -5.69 44.81
CA ILE A 108 55.21 -7.07 45.12
C ILE A 108 56.47 -7.95 45.17
N THR A 109 56.94 -8.27 46.37
CA THR A 109 58.10 -9.17 46.54
C THR A 109 57.76 -10.60 46.10
N PRO A 110 58.64 -11.32 45.37
CA PRO A 110 58.39 -12.67 44.83
C PRO A 110 58.09 -13.78 45.86
N GLU A 111 58.10 -13.47 47.15
CA GLU A 111 57.95 -14.45 48.24
C GLU A 111 56.53 -14.53 48.82
N GLU A 112 55.59 -13.66 48.38
CA GLU A 112 54.17 -13.72 48.78
C GLU A 112 53.26 -13.94 47.55
N ASP A 113 52.86 -15.20 47.34
CA ASP A 113 51.72 -15.68 46.54
C ASP A 113 51.40 -14.88 45.26
N ASP A 114 52.12 -15.18 44.16
CA ASP A 114 52.02 -14.63 42.78
C ASP A 114 50.70 -15.01 42.07
N SER A 115 49.58 -14.91 42.79
CA SER A 115 48.24 -15.15 42.28
C SER A 115 47.64 -13.84 41.74
N ILE A 116 46.84 -13.94 40.66
CA ILE A 116 46.10 -12.79 40.11
C ILE A 116 45.30 -12.07 41.21
N HIS A 117 44.78 -12.79 42.20
CA HIS A 117 43.97 -12.23 43.29
C HIS A 117 44.79 -11.30 44.18
N SER A 118 46.02 -11.68 44.54
CA SER A 118 46.92 -10.85 45.35
C SER A 118 47.23 -9.51 44.67
N ARG A 119 47.38 -9.53 43.33
CA ARG A 119 47.63 -8.32 42.52
C ARG A 119 46.40 -7.43 42.45
N LEU A 120 45.21 -8.01 42.27
CA LEU A 120 43.95 -7.27 42.30
C LEU A 120 43.76 -6.57 43.66
N ASP A 121 43.99 -7.28 44.76
CA ASP A 121 43.85 -6.72 46.11
C ASP A 121 44.83 -5.57 46.35
N HIS A 122 46.09 -5.70 45.90
CA HIS A 122 47.09 -4.63 46.00
C HIS A 122 46.68 -3.38 45.23
N ILE A 123 46.30 -3.54 43.96
CA ILE A 123 45.91 -2.41 43.08
C ILE A 123 44.64 -1.75 43.62
N ASN A 124 43.63 -2.53 44.02
CA ASN A 124 42.37 -2.01 44.56
C ASN A 124 42.56 -1.30 45.92
N ALA A 125 43.62 -1.61 46.65
CA ALA A 125 43.99 -0.90 47.88
C ALA A 125 44.77 0.41 47.62
N SER A 126 45.20 0.68 46.38
CA SER A 126 46.01 1.84 45.99
C SER A 126 45.22 2.76 45.03
N PRO A 127 44.58 3.84 45.54
CA PRO A 127 43.83 4.78 44.72
C PRO A 127 44.65 5.37 43.57
N ASP A 128 45.91 5.74 43.82
CA ASP A 128 46.78 6.35 42.81
C ASP A 128 47.10 5.37 41.67
N LEU A 129 47.30 4.09 41.98
CA LEU A 129 47.61 3.07 40.97
C LEU A 129 46.36 2.71 40.16
N LEU A 130 45.20 2.63 40.80
CA LEU A 130 43.93 2.39 40.11
C LEU A 130 43.53 3.58 39.24
N GLU A 131 43.75 4.82 39.69
CA GLU A 131 43.56 6.04 38.90
C GLU A 131 44.52 6.05 37.70
N HIS A 132 45.79 5.69 37.89
CA HIS A 132 46.74 5.58 36.78
C HIS A 132 46.32 4.53 35.74
N ILE A 133 45.88 3.35 36.17
CA ILE A 133 45.35 2.33 35.26
C ILE A 133 44.12 2.86 34.52
N ALA A 134 43.15 3.48 35.21
CA ALA A 134 41.98 4.05 34.56
C ALA A 134 42.35 5.16 33.54
N ASP A 135 43.34 5.97 33.86
CA ASP A 135 43.85 7.02 32.98
C ASP A 135 44.62 6.48 31.78
N GLU A 136 45.23 5.30 31.82
CA GLU A 136 45.95 4.74 30.66
C GLU A 136 45.01 4.22 29.56
N GLN A 137 43.70 4.13 29.80
CA GLN A 137 42.76 3.54 28.85
C GLN A 137 42.55 4.39 27.58
N PHE A 138 42.02 3.77 26.52
CA PHE A 138 41.57 4.47 25.31
C PHE A 138 40.25 5.22 25.49
N TYR A 139 39.62 4.99 26.64
CA TYR A 139 38.38 5.61 27.08
C TYR A 139 38.56 6.34 28.40
N GLU A 140 37.59 7.18 28.74
CA GLU A 140 37.59 8.00 29.95
C GLU A 140 36.32 7.73 30.76
N LEU A 141 36.45 7.06 31.90
CA LEU A 141 35.36 6.89 32.87
C LEU A 141 35.07 8.24 33.53
N CYS A 142 33.91 8.81 33.24
CA CYS A 142 33.55 10.16 33.65
C CYS A 142 32.16 10.22 34.27
N HIS A 143 31.87 11.34 34.94
CA HIS A 143 30.57 11.57 35.54
C HIS A 143 29.51 11.75 34.45
N TRP A 144 28.33 11.16 34.63
CA TRP A 144 27.31 11.14 33.58
C TRP A 144 26.86 12.53 33.09
N GLN A 145 26.90 13.55 33.95
CA GLN A 145 26.52 14.94 33.57
C GLN A 145 27.59 15.67 32.76
N GLU A 146 28.81 15.13 32.63
CA GLU A 146 29.85 15.80 31.85
C GLU A 146 29.47 15.91 30.37
N THR A 147 28.68 14.97 29.86
CA THR A 147 28.18 14.97 28.46
C THR A 147 27.39 16.20 28.10
N ASP A 148 26.78 16.88 29.07
CA ASP A 148 26.01 18.10 28.82
C ASP A 148 26.90 19.25 28.34
N ASN A 149 28.18 19.25 28.75
CA ASN A 149 29.15 20.30 28.45
C ASN A 149 30.28 19.86 27.50
N ARG A 150 30.63 18.57 27.51
CA ARG A 150 31.66 17.97 26.65
C ARG A 150 31.22 16.56 26.26
N ILE A 151 31.17 16.26 24.98
CA ILE A 151 30.90 14.91 24.48
C ILE A 151 31.75 14.63 23.24
N ASN A 152 32.23 13.40 23.06
CA ASN A 152 33.07 13.02 21.93
C ASN A 152 32.64 11.73 21.21
N PHE A 153 31.34 11.46 21.29
CA PHE A 153 30.63 10.52 20.46
C PHE A 153 29.24 11.07 20.17
N ARG A 154 28.64 10.68 19.05
CA ARG A 154 27.24 11.02 18.76
C ARG A 154 26.33 10.07 19.52
N ARG A 155 25.36 10.60 20.26
CA ARG A 155 24.33 9.83 20.98
C ARG A 155 22.95 10.01 20.36
N PHE A 156 22.01 9.11 20.68
CA PHE A 156 20.61 9.27 20.32
C PHE A 156 19.96 10.28 21.27
N PHE A 157 19.49 11.40 20.73
CA PHE A 157 19.01 12.54 21.51
C PHE A 157 20.00 13.00 22.60
N THR A 158 19.61 12.91 23.88
CA THR A 158 20.44 13.20 25.05
C THR A 158 20.69 11.93 25.88
N VAL A 159 20.53 10.74 25.29
CA VAL A 159 20.60 9.45 25.99
C VAL A 159 22.01 8.87 25.91
N ASN A 160 22.76 8.95 27.01
CA ASN A 160 24.13 8.45 27.08
C ASN A 160 24.25 6.94 26.85
N GLY A 161 23.20 6.17 27.17
CA GLY A 161 23.15 4.72 26.96
C GLY A 161 22.99 4.27 25.51
N LEU A 162 22.90 5.19 24.54
CA LEU A 162 22.74 4.88 23.12
C LEU A 162 23.80 5.61 22.29
N ILE A 163 24.76 4.85 21.77
CA ILE A 163 25.86 5.36 20.93
C ILE A 163 25.50 5.19 19.45
N CYS A 164 25.68 6.25 18.67
CA CYS A 164 25.31 6.24 17.26
C CYS A 164 26.36 5.55 16.37
N ILE A 165 25.86 4.89 15.33
CA ILE A 165 26.66 4.20 14.32
C ILE A 165 27.07 5.20 13.22
N ASN A 166 28.26 5.03 12.66
CA ASN A 166 28.78 5.72 11.48
C ASN A 166 28.23 5.09 10.18
N ILE A 167 26.90 4.97 10.07
CA ILE A 167 26.24 4.16 9.02
C ILE A 167 26.42 4.74 7.59
N GLN A 168 26.90 5.98 7.47
CA GLN A 168 27.25 6.58 6.18
C GLN A 168 28.49 5.93 5.55
N ASP A 169 29.36 5.32 6.34
CA ASP A 169 30.46 4.53 5.82
C ASP A 169 29.92 3.26 5.13
N GLN A 170 30.45 2.96 3.95
CA GLN A 170 29.96 1.85 3.13
C GLN A 170 30.28 0.49 3.76
N ASN A 171 31.43 0.33 4.40
CA ASN A 171 31.81 -0.91 5.07
C ASN A 171 30.93 -1.15 6.30
N VAL A 172 30.72 -0.11 7.11
CA VAL A 172 29.81 -0.16 8.26
C VAL A 172 28.40 -0.52 7.82
N PHE A 173 27.87 0.12 6.77
CA PHE A 173 26.56 -0.22 6.19
C PHE A 173 26.47 -1.70 5.79
N ASN A 174 27.47 -2.19 5.05
CA ASN A 174 27.50 -3.56 4.54
C ASN A 174 27.50 -4.59 5.67
N VAL A 175 28.40 -4.42 6.65
CA VAL A 175 28.52 -5.36 7.79
C VAL A 175 27.27 -5.31 8.67
N TYR A 176 26.74 -4.12 8.94
CA TYR A 176 25.54 -3.96 9.76
C TYR A 176 24.31 -4.63 9.13
N HIS A 177 24.14 -4.51 7.81
CA HIS A 177 22.97 -5.04 7.10
C HIS A 177 23.15 -6.45 6.53
N GLU A 178 24.30 -7.11 6.73
CA GLU A 178 24.56 -8.44 6.17
C GLU A 178 23.50 -9.46 6.63
N TYR A 179 23.21 -9.49 7.93
CA TYR A 179 22.20 -10.40 8.47
C TYR A 179 20.78 -10.04 8.01
N LEU A 180 20.47 -8.74 7.94
CA LEU A 180 19.18 -8.28 7.42
C LEU A 180 19.00 -8.72 5.97
N LYS A 181 20.02 -8.57 5.13
CA LYS A 181 20.00 -9.01 3.73
C LYS A 181 19.66 -10.48 3.63
N LYS A 182 20.32 -11.32 4.44
CA LYS A 182 20.03 -12.76 4.47
C LYS A 182 18.56 -13.03 4.79
N LEU A 183 17.98 -12.34 5.78
CA LEU A 183 16.57 -12.52 6.15
C LEU A 183 15.60 -12.05 5.05
N VAL A 184 15.96 -11.03 4.28
CA VAL A 184 15.19 -10.59 3.11
C VAL A 184 15.31 -11.59 1.95
N ASP A 185 16.53 -12.06 1.64
CA ASP A 185 16.78 -13.05 0.59
C ASP A 185 16.07 -14.38 0.88
N ASP A 186 16.09 -14.82 2.15
CA ASP A 186 15.40 -16.01 2.65
C ASP A 186 13.86 -15.80 2.75
N ARG A 187 13.35 -14.63 2.35
CA ARG A 187 11.93 -14.22 2.40
C ARG A 187 11.31 -14.34 3.79
N VAL A 188 12.10 -14.16 4.84
CA VAL A 188 11.57 -14.05 6.21
C VAL A 188 10.76 -12.76 6.37
N PHE A 189 11.24 -11.66 5.77
CA PHE A 189 10.57 -10.36 5.78
C PHE A 189 10.18 -9.92 4.37
N GLN A 190 9.02 -9.28 4.23
CA GLN A 190 8.53 -8.68 2.97
C GLN A 190 8.54 -7.16 3.02
N GLY A 191 8.87 -6.57 4.17
CA GLY A 191 9.06 -5.12 4.28
C GLY A 191 9.95 -4.72 5.45
N LEU A 192 10.38 -3.46 5.44
CA LEU A 192 11.23 -2.82 6.45
C LEU A 192 10.62 -1.49 6.92
N ARG A 193 10.53 -1.29 8.24
CA ARG A 193 10.26 0.01 8.87
C ARG A 193 11.57 0.52 9.45
N ILE A 194 11.98 1.72 9.05
CA ILE A 194 13.27 2.29 9.48
C ILE A 194 13.04 3.25 10.63
N ASP A 195 13.61 2.91 11.78
CA ASP A 195 13.65 3.75 12.97
C ASP A 195 14.50 5.00 12.77
N HIS A 196 14.01 6.13 13.26
CA HIS A 196 14.75 7.38 13.41
C HIS A 196 15.61 7.77 12.20
N ILE A 197 15.00 7.83 11.01
CA ILE A 197 15.71 8.15 9.76
C ILE A 197 16.39 9.54 9.83
N ASP A 198 15.82 10.45 10.60
CA ASP A 198 16.31 11.83 10.76
C ASP A 198 17.60 11.93 11.58
N GLY A 199 18.03 10.86 12.26
CA GLY A 199 19.33 10.80 12.93
C GLY A 199 20.50 10.56 11.98
N LEU A 200 20.24 10.02 10.78
CA LEU A 200 21.28 9.61 9.85
C LEU A 200 21.99 10.81 9.21
N PHE A 201 23.27 10.63 8.88
CA PHE A 201 24.07 11.68 8.25
C PHE A 201 23.54 12.06 6.86
N ASN A 202 23.31 11.04 6.01
CA ASN A 202 22.73 11.18 4.67
C ASN A 202 21.58 10.16 4.46
N PRO A 203 20.34 10.50 4.86
CA PRO A 203 19.19 9.62 4.74
C PRO A 203 18.91 9.14 3.30
N GLU A 204 19.04 10.03 2.31
CA GLU A 204 18.77 9.70 0.91
C GLU A 204 19.72 8.62 0.41
N GLU A 205 21.01 8.74 0.71
CA GLU A 205 22.00 7.74 0.33
C GLU A 205 21.79 6.40 1.07
N TYR A 206 21.51 6.46 2.37
CA TYR A 206 21.19 5.26 3.15
C TYR A 206 19.99 4.50 2.54
N LEU A 207 18.90 5.19 2.22
CA LEU A 207 17.70 4.57 1.66
C LEU A 207 17.95 3.99 0.26
N ASN A 208 18.78 4.64 -0.56
CA ASN A 208 19.19 4.10 -1.86
C ASN A 208 20.04 2.84 -1.72
N ARG A 209 20.99 2.81 -0.78
CA ARG A 209 21.78 1.61 -0.47
C ARG A 209 20.89 0.48 0.05
N LEU A 210 19.96 0.79 0.96
CA LEU A 210 19.02 -0.18 1.51
C LEU A 210 18.07 -0.74 0.44
N ARG A 211 17.52 0.12 -0.44
CA ARG A 211 16.70 -0.32 -1.57
C ARG A 211 17.48 -1.22 -2.52
N THR A 212 18.74 -0.89 -2.80
CA THR A 212 19.61 -1.72 -3.65
C THR A 212 19.89 -3.08 -3.00
N LEU A 213 20.12 -3.10 -1.68
CA LEU A 213 20.38 -4.32 -0.92
C LEU A 213 19.15 -5.22 -0.80
N ALA A 214 17.97 -4.64 -0.55
CA ALA A 214 16.72 -5.37 -0.34
C ALA A 214 16.00 -5.77 -1.65
N GLY A 215 16.27 -5.06 -2.74
CA GLY A 215 15.59 -5.26 -4.03
C GLY A 215 14.33 -4.40 -4.21
N PRO A 216 13.68 -4.49 -5.38
CA PRO A 216 12.55 -3.63 -5.74
C PRO A 216 11.24 -4.00 -5.02
N GLU A 217 11.08 -5.27 -4.64
CA GLU A 217 9.81 -5.79 -4.11
C GLU A 217 9.51 -5.40 -2.66
N PRO A 218 10.46 -5.40 -1.70
CA PRO A 218 10.11 -5.17 -0.30
C PRO A 218 9.45 -3.82 -0.02
N TYR A 219 8.41 -3.81 0.79
CA TYR A 219 7.74 -2.59 1.26
C TYR A 219 8.63 -1.87 2.29
N ILE A 220 9.05 -0.63 2.02
CA ILE A 220 9.93 0.15 2.89
C ILE A 220 9.24 1.43 3.32
N ILE A 221 9.18 1.68 4.62
CA ILE A 221 8.69 2.92 5.22
C ILE A 221 9.67 3.46 6.23
N VAL A 222 9.57 4.75 6.51
CA VAL A 222 10.41 5.43 7.50
C VAL A 222 9.57 5.96 8.65
N GLU A 223 10.13 5.94 9.84
CA GLU A 223 9.65 6.79 10.92
C GLU A 223 10.19 8.20 10.72
N LYS A 224 9.31 9.15 10.38
CA LYS A 224 9.67 10.56 10.21
C LYS A 224 8.54 11.48 10.63
N ILE A 225 8.82 12.44 11.50
CA ILE A 225 7.81 13.40 11.95
C ILE A 225 7.75 14.55 10.94
N LEU A 226 6.54 14.88 10.47
CA LEU A 226 6.32 15.98 9.52
C LEU A 226 5.65 17.14 10.24
N GLU A 227 6.24 18.33 10.12
CA GLU A 227 5.59 19.58 10.56
C GLU A 227 4.56 20.07 9.53
N GLU A 228 3.73 21.04 9.92
CA GLU A 228 2.73 21.60 9.01
C GLU A 228 3.34 22.17 7.73
N GLY A 229 2.89 21.64 6.58
CA GLY A 229 3.37 22.04 5.26
C GLY A 229 4.69 21.39 4.83
N GLU A 230 5.22 20.45 5.62
CA GLU A 230 6.34 19.60 5.25
C GLU A 230 5.87 18.37 4.47
N SER A 231 6.68 17.92 3.49
CA SER A 231 6.47 16.67 2.75
C SER A 231 7.73 15.82 2.79
N ILE A 232 7.57 14.49 2.71
CA ILE A 232 8.70 13.57 2.55
C ILE A 232 9.47 13.90 1.25
N PRO A 233 10.81 13.87 1.26
CA PRO A 233 11.60 14.05 0.04
C PRO A 233 11.22 13.03 -1.05
N SER A 234 10.80 13.53 -2.23
CA SER A 234 10.35 12.68 -3.34
C SER A 234 11.46 11.82 -3.97
N SER A 235 12.72 12.07 -3.63
CA SER A 235 13.87 11.26 -4.06
C SER A 235 14.04 9.98 -3.24
N TRP A 236 13.36 9.83 -2.11
CA TRP A 236 13.51 8.66 -1.25
C TRP A 236 12.80 7.43 -1.84
N PRO A 237 13.50 6.29 -2.04
CA PRO A 237 12.94 5.10 -2.69
C PRO A 237 12.10 4.23 -1.72
N ILE A 238 11.08 4.84 -1.11
CA ILE A 238 10.23 4.27 -0.07
C ILE A 238 8.75 4.39 -0.43
N GLN A 239 7.89 3.64 0.27
CA GLN A 239 6.44 3.68 0.08
C GLN A 239 5.73 4.74 0.94
N GLY A 240 6.36 5.22 2.01
CA GLY A 240 5.82 6.32 2.81
C GLY A 240 6.34 6.40 4.25
N ASN A 241 5.55 7.05 5.09
CA ASN A 241 5.80 7.27 6.52
C ASN A 241 5.19 6.16 7.38
N SER A 242 5.56 6.13 8.66
CA SER A 242 4.97 5.28 9.70
C SER A 242 3.60 5.77 10.22
N GLY A 243 3.12 6.92 9.74
CA GLY A 243 1.71 7.32 9.87
C GLY A 243 1.37 8.37 10.93
N TYR A 244 2.37 8.98 11.58
CA TYR A 244 2.17 10.12 12.48
C TYR A 244 1.52 11.34 11.78
N ASP A 245 1.82 11.53 10.50
CA ASP A 245 1.18 12.56 9.67
C ASP A 245 -0.33 12.32 9.52
N PHE A 246 -0.73 11.07 9.28
CA PHE A 246 -2.15 10.72 9.21
C PHE A 246 -2.84 10.91 10.58
N LEU A 247 -2.18 10.50 11.67
CA LEU A 247 -2.66 10.71 13.03
C LEU A 247 -2.98 12.18 13.28
N GLY A 248 -2.02 13.08 13.03
CA GLY A 248 -2.20 14.52 13.22
C GLY A 248 -3.36 15.07 12.40
N ILE A 249 -3.49 14.66 11.13
CA ILE A 249 -4.57 15.11 10.24
C ILE A 249 -5.95 14.68 10.75
N VAL A 250 -6.09 13.40 11.13
CA VAL A 250 -7.37 12.87 11.61
C VAL A 250 -7.73 13.44 12.97
N ASN A 251 -6.77 13.57 13.89
CA ASN A 251 -7.01 14.20 15.17
C ASN A 251 -7.52 15.64 15.01
N ASN A 252 -6.93 16.40 14.08
CA ASN A 252 -7.37 17.76 13.78
C ASN A 252 -8.74 17.84 13.11
N VAL A 253 -9.19 16.88 12.30
CA VAL A 253 -10.55 16.98 11.74
C VAL A 253 -11.65 16.75 12.79
N PHE A 254 -11.32 16.06 13.89
CA PHE A 254 -12.24 15.87 15.02
C PHE A 254 -12.20 17.01 16.06
N SER A 255 -11.18 17.87 16.02
CA SER A 255 -11.12 19.07 16.87
C SER A 255 -11.89 20.24 16.25
N LEU A 256 -12.82 20.81 17.01
CA LEU A 256 -13.68 21.90 16.54
C LEU A 256 -12.94 23.24 16.49
N GLU A 257 -12.50 23.64 15.29
CA GLU A 257 -11.65 24.83 15.07
C GLU A 257 -12.20 26.12 15.69
N LYS A 258 -13.53 26.34 15.65
CA LYS A 258 -14.17 27.54 16.21
C LYS A 258 -14.03 27.66 17.73
N SER A 259 -13.64 26.58 18.43
CA SER A 259 -13.39 26.57 19.86
C SER A 259 -11.97 27.04 20.24
N LYS A 260 -11.04 27.20 19.27
CA LYS A 260 -9.63 27.61 19.50
C LYS A 260 -9.52 28.86 20.38
N LYS A 261 -10.27 29.91 20.02
CA LYS A 261 -10.23 31.20 20.72
C LYS A 261 -10.73 31.07 22.17
N ARG A 262 -11.76 30.24 22.41
CA ARG A 262 -12.36 30.08 23.74
C ARG A 262 -11.42 29.31 24.66
N PHE A 263 -10.84 28.21 24.17
CA PHE A 263 -9.80 27.47 24.90
C PHE A 263 -8.56 28.33 25.18
N THR A 264 -8.12 29.12 24.21
CA THR A 264 -6.96 30.02 24.41
C THR A 264 -7.24 31.07 25.49
N ASN A 265 -8.41 31.70 25.46
CA ASN A 265 -8.79 32.69 26.49
C ASN A 265 -8.89 32.05 27.88
N PHE A 266 -9.61 30.92 27.99
CA PHE A 266 -9.76 30.21 29.26
C PHE A 266 -8.41 29.75 29.82
N TYR A 267 -7.54 29.21 28.99
CA TYR A 267 -6.20 28.80 29.40
C TYR A 267 -5.35 29.99 29.86
N ASN A 268 -5.39 31.12 29.16
CA ASN A 268 -4.67 32.34 29.56
C ASN A 268 -5.18 32.92 30.89
N ASP A 269 -6.47 32.79 31.18
CA ASP A 269 -7.05 33.23 32.46
C ASP A 269 -6.60 32.31 33.62
N LEU A 270 -6.42 31.01 33.36
CA LEU A 270 -5.91 30.04 34.34
C LEU A 270 -4.40 30.12 34.55
N VAL A 271 -3.66 30.22 33.44
CA VAL A 271 -2.20 30.19 33.37
C VAL A 271 -1.78 31.36 32.48
N PRO A 272 -1.43 32.52 33.07
CA PRO A 272 -1.04 33.70 32.29
C PRO A 272 0.19 33.41 31.43
N LEU A 273 -0.03 33.17 30.14
CA LEU A 273 1.05 32.97 29.18
C LEU A 273 1.79 34.30 28.96
N GLY A 274 3.10 34.29 29.21
CA GLY A 274 3.94 35.46 28.99
C GLY A 274 4.29 35.70 27.52
N GLU A 275 4.43 34.64 26.73
CA GLU A 275 4.92 34.65 25.35
C GLU A 275 3.99 33.84 24.43
N ASP A 276 4.04 34.12 23.11
CA ASP A 276 3.34 33.30 22.12
C ASP A 276 3.95 31.89 22.03
N ILE A 277 3.23 30.97 21.40
CA ILE A 277 3.66 29.57 21.36
C ILE A 277 4.93 29.36 20.55
N GLU A 278 5.18 30.21 19.53
CA GLU A 278 6.36 30.12 18.69
C GLU A 278 7.62 30.51 19.49
N ASP A 279 7.54 31.58 20.28
CA ASP A 279 8.59 32.00 21.19
C ASP A 279 8.81 30.95 22.30
N GLN A 280 7.75 30.31 22.82
CA GLN A 280 7.88 29.17 23.76
C GLN A 280 8.59 27.96 23.12
N ILE A 281 8.30 27.60 21.87
CA ILE A 281 9.03 26.55 21.14
C ILE A 281 10.53 26.88 21.12
N HIS A 282 10.89 28.10 20.75
CA HIS A 282 12.29 28.51 20.71
C HIS A 282 12.94 28.51 22.10
N GLU A 283 12.22 28.95 23.13
CA GLU A 283 12.70 28.93 24.53
C GLU A 283 13.02 27.50 24.98
N LYS A 284 12.12 26.54 24.76
CA LYS A 284 12.35 25.14 25.16
C LYS A 284 13.44 24.46 24.34
N LYS A 285 13.50 24.73 23.03
CA LYS A 285 14.61 24.29 22.18
C LYS A 285 15.96 24.87 22.66
N ALA A 286 15.98 26.15 23.02
CA ALA A 286 17.17 26.80 23.56
C ALA A 286 17.58 26.19 24.91
N ALA A 287 16.63 25.90 25.80
CA ALA A 287 16.90 25.28 27.08
C ALA A 287 17.60 23.91 26.90
N ILE A 288 17.07 23.04 26.03
CA ILE A 288 17.72 21.76 25.72
C ILE A 288 19.13 21.96 25.16
N LEU A 289 19.28 22.85 24.17
CA LEU A 289 20.57 23.08 23.53
C LEU A 289 21.63 23.56 24.53
N PHE A 290 21.31 24.56 25.35
CA PHE A 290 22.28 25.18 26.26
C PHE A 290 22.46 24.43 27.58
N GLN A 291 21.49 23.61 28.02
CA GLN A 291 21.59 22.89 29.29
C GLN A 291 22.06 21.44 29.12
N ASN A 292 21.72 20.79 28.01
CA ASN A 292 21.98 19.35 27.83
C ASN A 292 22.80 19.01 26.59
N MET A 293 22.97 19.95 25.64
CA MET A 293 23.69 19.70 24.38
C MET A 293 24.79 20.74 24.09
N THR A 294 25.36 21.35 25.13
CA THR A 294 26.44 22.34 24.96
C THR A 294 27.71 21.68 24.42
N GLY A 295 27.94 20.41 24.75
CA GLY A 295 29.03 19.62 24.18
C GLY A 295 28.91 19.42 22.66
N GLU A 296 27.72 19.06 22.17
CA GLU A 296 27.45 18.92 20.73
C GLU A 296 27.58 20.26 20.00
N LEU A 297 27.09 21.36 20.60
CA LEU A 297 27.26 22.70 20.07
C LEU A 297 28.74 23.11 19.99
N GLU A 298 29.54 22.74 20.99
CA GLU A 298 30.98 22.97 20.98
C GLU A 298 31.65 22.22 19.82
N ASN A 299 31.31 20.96 19.59
CA ASN A 299 31.85 20.19 18.47
C ASN A 299 31.51 20.81 17.10
N LEU A 300 30.28 21.30 16.92
CA LEU A 300 29.89 22.03 15.70
C LEU A 300 30.70 23.32 15.51
N TYR A 301 30.90 24.08 16.59
CA TYR A 301 31.71 25.28 16.55
C TYR A 301 33.17 24.96 16.18
N GLN A 302 33.78 23.96 16.83
CA GLN A 302 35.14 23.54 16.53
C GLN A 302 35.29 23.03 15.09
N LEU A 303 34.31 22.27 14.58
CA LEU A 303 34.29 21.83 13.18
C LEU A 303 34.30 23.01 12.20
N PHE A 304 33.50 24.05 12.48
CA PHE A 304 33.44 25.23 11.64
C PHE A 304 34.78 25.97 11.57
N ILE A 305 35.47 26.08 12.72
CA ILE A 305 36.77 26.72 12.82
C ILE A 305 37.88 25.87 12.17
N SER A 306 37.95 24.57 12.49
CA SER A 306 39.00 23.68 11.99
C SER A 306 38.94 23.48 10.48
N SER A 307 37.74 23.54 9.90
CA SER A 307 37.51 23.44 8.45
C SER A 307 37.84 24.72 7.70
N ASN A 308 38.34 25.77 8.36
CA ASN A 308 38.70 27.06 7.75
C ASN A 308 37.58 27.65 6.86
N LEU A 309 36.32 27.41 7.22
CA LEU A 309 35.14 27.87 6.47
C LEU A 309 34.93 29.40 6.55
N SER A 310 35.77 30.10 7.31
CA SER A 310 35.88 31.54 7.34
C SER A 310 37.35 32.02 7.42
N PRO A 311 38.09 32.04 6.30
CA PRO A 311 39.51 32.40 6.29
C PRO A 311 39.78 33.91 6.53
N ARG A 312 38.74 34.72 6.80
CA ARG A 312 38.81 36.19 6.94
C ARG A 312 38.27 36.73 8.26
N ALA A 313 37.92 35.86 9.20
CA ALA A 313 37.21 36.22 10.43
C ALA A 313 38.15 36.48 11.61
N VAL A 314 38.26 37.74 12.06
CA VAL A 314 38.71 38.09 13.42
C VAL A 314 37.47 38.58 14.18
N TYR A 315 36.78 37.69 14.89
CA TYR A 315 35.54 38.00 15.62
C TYR A 315 35.52 37.34 16.99
N PRO A 316 34.69 37.83 17.94
CA PRO A 316 34.51 37.18 19.23
C PRO A 316 33.96 35.76 19.05
N GLU A 317 34.68 34.77 19.57
CA GLU A 317 34.30 33.34 19.58
C GLU A 317 32.85 33.10 20.01
N ILE A 318 32.39 33.85 21.02
CA ILE A 318 31.05 33.71 21.59
C ILE A 318 29.92 34.08 20.62
N ASP A 319 30.14 35.00 19.68
CA ASP A 319 29.10 35.44 18.75
C ASP A 319 28.82 34.37 17.68
N PHE A 320 29.85 33.63 17.24
CA PHE A 320 29.69 32.56 16.24
C PHE A 320 29.01 31.32 16.80
N LYS A 321 29.47 30.83 17.96
CA LYS A 321 28.83 29.69 18.64
C LYS A 321 27.35 29.98 18.89
N THR A 322 27.04 31.22 19.31
CA THR A 322 25.66 31.67 19.52
C THR A 322 24.87 31.75 18.20
N ALA A 323 25.47 32.19 17.09
CA ALA A 323 24.80 32.19 15.78
C ALA A 323 24.45 30.78 15.29
N ILE A 324 25.35 29.80 15.45
CA ILE A 324 25.08 28.38 15.15
C ILE A 324 23.94 27.86 16.03
N ALA A 325 23.95 28.18 17.32
CA ALA A 325 22.89 27.78 18.23
C ALA A 325 21.51 28.29 17.78
N TYR A 326 21.38 29.58 17.46
CA TYR A 326 20.10 30.14 17.00
C TYR A 326 19.69 29.67 15.60
N PHE A 327 20.64 29.25 14.75
CA PHE A 327 20.32 28.57 13.49
C PHE A 327 19.60 27.23 13.76
N LEU A 328 20.08 26.42 14.70
CA LEU A 328 19.43 25.17 15.09
C LEU A 328 18.08 25.43 15.81
N ILE A 329 18.04 26.39 16.73
CA ILE A 329 16.83 26.73 17.51
C ILE A 329 15.71 27.23 16.59
N TYR A 330 16.01 28.09 15.61
CA TYR A 330 15.01 28.66 14.69
C TYR A 330 14.71 27.78 13.48
N THR A 331 15.32 26.60 13.37
CA THR A 331 14.91 25.61 12.36
C THR A 331 13.50 25.09 12.69
N PRO A 332 12.48 25.32 11.84
CA PRO A 332 11.08 25.08 12.19
C PRO A 332 10.61 23.64 11.94
N VAL A 333 11.44 22.82 11.30
CA VAL A 333 11.21 21.40 11.04
C VAL A 333 12.21 20.56 11.82
N TYR A 334 12.02 19.24 11.86
CA TYR A 334 12.99 18.32 12.46
C TYR A 334 14.39 18.51 11.86
N ARG A 335 14.49 18.49 10.53
CA ARG A 335 15.71 18.82 9.79
C ARG A 335 15.43 19.04 8.31
N TYR A 336 16.43 19.56 7.61
CA TYR A 336 16.48 19.57 6.16
C TYR A 336 17.45 18.49 5.62
N TYR A 337 17.36 18.19 4.32
CA TYR A 337 18.01 17.01 3.69
C TYR A 337 18.92 17.37 2.51
N GLY A 338 19.35 18.62 2.39
CA GLY A 338 20.29 19.03 1.35
C GLY A 338 21.57 18.20 1.36
N ASN A 339 21.85 17.52 0.25
CA ASN A 339 23.00 16.62 0.07
C ASN A 339 23.99 17.12 -1.01
N ALA A 340 23.80 18.33 -1.53
CA ALA A 340 24.70 18.96 -2.49
C ALA A 340 24.58 20.50 -2.40
N LEU A 341 25.69 21.20 -2.65
CA LEU A 341 25.70 22.65 -2.82
C LEU A 341 25.76 23.04 -4.32
N PRO A 342 25.00 24.04 -4.76
CA PRO A 342 24.04 24.84 -3.98
C PRO A 342 22.75 24.09 -3.65
N LEU A 343 22.18 24.36 -2.47
CA LEU A 343 20.92 23.77 -2.01
C LEU A 343 19.75 24.04 -2.96
N LYS A 344 18.75 23.15 -2.92
CA LYS A 344 17.49 23.29 -3.67
C LYS A 344 16.78 24.60 -3.30
N LYS A 345 16.05 25.17 -4.27
CA LYS A 345 15.42 26.51 -4.16
C LYS A 345 14.49 26.66 -2.94
N ALA A 346 13.71 25.63 -2.62
CA ALA A 346 12.77 25.64 -1.49
C ALA A 346 13.53 25.72 -0.15
N GLU A 347 14.47 24.80 0.06
CA GLU A 347 15.33 24.75 1.26
C GLU A 347 16.16 26.03 1.43
N LYS A 348 16.76 26.53 0.34
CA LYS A 348 17.45 27.83 0.32
C LYS A 348 16.55 28.98 0.79
N LYS A 349 15.27 29.00 0.40
CA LYS A 349 14.31 30.02 0.84
C LYS A 349 14.05 29.91 2.34
N SER A 350 13.87 28.69 2.86
CA SER A 350 13.64 28.45 4.28
C SER A 350 14.84 28.87 5.14
N LEU A 351 16.06 28.49 4.75
CA LEU A 351 17.29 28.90 5.45
C LEU A 351 17.47 30.42 5.48
N LYS A 352 17.19 31.12 4.36
CA LYS A 352 17.20 32.59 4.34
C LYS A 352 16.23 33.21 5.34
N SER A 353 15.04 32.63 5.48
CA SER A 353 14.06 33.07 6.48
C SER A 353 14.59 32.89 7.90
N ILE A 354 15.27 31.78 8.19
CA ILE A 354 15.91 31.51 9.48
C ILE A 354 16.96 32.57 9.76
N PHE A 355 17.92 32.81 8.85
CA PHE A 355 18.96 33.81 9.04
C PHE A 355 18.41 35.23 9.22
N GLN A 356 17.38 35.60 8.45
CA GLN A 356 16.72 36.89 8.63
C GLN A 356 16.10 37.02 10.03
N LYS A 357 15.43 35.98 10.52
CA LYS A 357 14.85 35.95 11.87
C LYS A 357 15.91 36.11 12.96
N ILE A 358 17.08 35.49 12.80
CA ILE A 358 18.21 35.67 13.73
C ILE A 358 18.66 37.13 13.74
N ARG A 359 18.83 37.77 12.56
CA ARG A 359 19.21 39.19 12.49
C ARG A 359 18.19 40.10 13.18
N ASP A 360 16.90 39.82 12.98
CA ASP A 360 15.81 40.64 13.53
C ASP A 360 15.72 40.52 15.07
N LYS A 361 15.79 39.29 15.61
CA LYS A 361 15.68 39.03 17.06
C LYS A 361 17.02 39.21 17.81
N LYS A 362 18.17 39.09 17.14
CA LYS A 362 19.52 39.17 17.72
C LYS A 362 20.48 40.03 16.88
N PRO A 363 20.28 41.37 16.79
CA PRO A 363 21.06 42.24 15.89
C PRO A 363 22.58 42.21 16.08
N HIS A 364 23.06 41.96 17.30
CA HIS A 364 24.50 41.85 17.62
C HIS A 364 25.19 40.67 16.91
N LEU A 365 24.44 39.65 16.48
CA LEU A 365 24.97 38.48 15.78
C LEU A 365 25.05 38.63 14.26
N THR A 366 24.63 39.77 13.69
CA THR A 366 24.47 39.95 12.24
C THR A 366 25.71 39.55 11.44
N SER A 367 26.91 39.95 11.86
CA SER A 367 28.15 39.61 11.15
C SER A 367 28.46 38.11 11.17
N ALA A 368 28.21 37.43 12.29
CA ALA A 368 28.39 35.98 12.38
C ALA A 368 27.36 35.24 11.51
N VAL A 369 26.12 35.72 11.49
CA VAL A 369 25.03 35.19 10.67
C VAL A 369 25.30 35.38 9.17
N ASP A 370 25.83 36.54 8.76
CA ASP A 370 26.18 36.80 7.36
C ASP A 370 27.24 35.81 6.86
N ILE A 371 28.25 35.51 7.68
CA ILE A 371 29.28 34.53 7.35
C ILE A 371 28.69 33.12 7.29
N LEU A 372 27.88 32.73 8.27
CA LEU A 372 27.22 31.43 8.28
C LEU A 372 26.30 31.24 7.07
N GLU A 373 25.54 32.28 6.69
CA GLU A 373 24.71 32.28 5.49
C GLU A 373 25.56 32.18 4.21
N GLU A 374 26.66 32.92 4.10
CA GLU A 374 27.56 32.85 2.94
C GLU A 374 28.25 31.48 2.82
N THR A 375 28.58 30.83 3.94
CA THR A 375 29.15 29.49 3.96
C THR A 375 28.15 28.44 3.49
N ILE A 376 26.92 28.44 4.01
CA ILE A 376 25.90 27.41 3.71
C ILE A 376 25.18 27.69 2.37
N LEU A 377 25.02 28.97 2.02
CA LEU A 377 24.32 29.42 0.81
C LEU A 377 25.24 30.23 -0.13
N PRO A 378 26.36 29.64 -0.61
CA PRO A 378 27.31 30.37 -1.43
C PRO A 378 26.69 30.90 -2.74
N LYS A 379 27.29 31.97 -3.26
CA LYS A 379 26.97 32.45 -4.61
C LYS A 379 27.55 31.44 -5.62
N SER A 380 26.82 31.18 -6.71
CA SER A 380 27.28 30.20 -7.70
C SER A 380 28.66 30.59 -8.27
N GLY A 381 29.61 29.67 -8.19
CA GLY A 381 30.98 29.84 -8.70
C GLY A 381 31.92 30.65 -7.81
N THR A 382 31.59 30.90 -6.54
CA THR A 382 32.43 31.70 -5.62
C THR A 382 33.21 30.92 -4.56
N GLN A 383 32.97 29.62 -4.40
CA GLN A 383 33.72 28.73 -3.50
C GLN A 383 34.45 27.67 -4.34
N ASP A 384 35.65 27.28 -3.90
CA ASP A 384 36.32 26.09 -4.42
C ASP A 384 35.61 24.80 -3.95
N GLU A 385 35.94 23.67 -4.57
CA GLU A 385 35.28 22.38 -4.33
C GLU A 385 35.50 21.86 -2.90
N GLU A 386 36.69 22.08 -2.33
CA GLU A 386 37.05 21.60 -0.98
C GLU A 386 36.27 22.36 0.10
N CYS A 387 36.23 23.69 0.01
CA CYS A 387 35.43 24.55 0.88
C CYS A 387 33.93 24.22 0.76
N SER A 388 33.43 23.93 -0.45
CA SER A 388 32.04 23.52 -0.66
C SER A 388 31.73 22.18 0.01
N ALA A 389 32.65 21.21 -0.07
CA ALA A 389 32.49 19.91 0.58
C ALA A 389 32.50 20.03 2.11
N GLN A 390 33.40 20.83 2.68
CA GLN A 390 33.45 21.09 4.11
C GLN A 390 32.20 21.85 4.61
N ALA A 391 31.70 22.83 3.85
CA ALA A 391 30.48 23.56 4.17
C ALA A 391 29.26 22.63 4.18
N LEU A 392 29.19 21.72 3.20
CA LEU A 392 28.14 20.69 3.14
C LEU A 392 28.23 19.72 4.33
N TYR A 393 29.43 19.24 4.67
CA TYR A 393 29.66 18.37 5.83
C TYR A 393 29.22 19.04 7.14
N PHE A 394 29.61 20.31 7.35
CA PHE A 394 29.17 21.11 8.51
C PHE A 394 27.64 21.27 8.55
N TYR A 395 27.01 21.56 7.41
CA TYR A 395 25.56 21.67 7.32
C TYR A 395 24.86 20.34 7.65
N GLN A 396 25.34 19.22 7.12
CA GLN A 396 24.79 17.89 7.41
C GLN A 396 24.93 17.52 8.88
N ARG A 397 26.07 17.85 9.52
CA ARG A 397 26.25 17.69 10.96
C ARG A 397 25.26 18.54 11.75
N CYS A 398 25.06 19.82 11.39
CA CYS A 398 24.01 20.65 12.00
C CYS A 398 22.63 19.98 11.94
N MET A 399 22.28 19.39 10.79
CA MET A 399 20.98 18.74 10.57
C MET A 399 20.80 17.43 11.38
N GLN A 400 21.88 16.76 11.81
CA GLN A 400 21.78 15.63 12.74
C GLN A 400 21.42 16.07 14.17
N PHE A 401 21.60 17.36 14.52
CA PHE A 401 21.33 17.88 15.86
C PHE A 401 20.04 18.71 15.94
N SER A 402 19.52 19.25 14.82
CA SER A 402 18.25 19.99 14.84
C SER A 402 17.06 19.10 15.26
N GLY A 403 17.05 17.84 14.82
CA GLY A 403 16.00 16.86 15.16
C GLY A 403 15.91 16.56 16.65
N PRO A 404 17.01 16.17 17.33
CA PRO A 404 17.07 16.04 18.78
C PRO A 404 16.58 17.27 19.55
N ILE A 405 16.96 18.47 19.11
CA ILE A 405 16.54 19.72 19.75
C ILE A 405 15.01 19.90 19.59
N MET A 406 14.45 19.56 18.42
CA MET A 406 13.01 19.58 18.19
C MET A 406 12.29 18.58 19.11
N ALA A 407 12.68 17.30 19.07
CA ALA A 407 12.05 16.25 19.86
C ALA A 407 12.09 16.54 21.37
N LYS A 408 13.28 16.83 21.91
CA LYS A 408 13.43 17.05 23.36
C LYS A 408 12.86 18.40 23.82
N GLY A 409 12.90 19.43 22.96
CA GLY A 409 12.38 20.76 23.28
C GLY A 409 10.86 20.86 23.15
N VAL A 410 10.28 20.22 22.13
CA VAL A 410 8.85 20.30 21.85
C VAL A 410 8.12 19.08 22.43
N GLU A 411 8.40 17.87 21.94
CA GLU A 411 7.64 16.68 22.32
C GLU A 411 7.81 16.28 23.78
N ASP A 412 9.03 16.41 24.31
CA ASP A 412 9.37 15.99 25.67
C ASP A 412 9.50 17.16 26.65
N THR A 413 9.08 18.37 26.26
CA THR A 413 9.04 19.51 27.19
C THR A 413 7.81 20.38 26.93
N LEU A 414 7.70 21.04 25.77
CA LEU A 414 6.58 21.95 25.49
C LEU A 414 5.21 21.27 25.58
N MET A 415 5.09 20.04 25.08
CA MET A 415 3.85 19.23 25.14
C MET A 415 3.40 18.89 26.58
N TYR A 416 4.25 19.10 27.59
CA TYR A 416 3.92 18.93 29.00
C TYR A 416 3.73 20.26 29.74
N THR A 417 4.11 21.39 29.13
CA THR A 417 3.95 22.72 29.72
C THR A 417 2.82 23.54 29.07
N TYR A 418 2.49 23.30 27.80
CA TYR A 418 1.42 24.01 27.08
C TYR A 418 0.11 23.20 27.14
N ASN A 419 -0.63 23.30 28.24
CA ASN A 419 -1.80 22.46 28.51
C ASN A 419 -3.13 23.07 28.08
N ARG A 420 -3.12 24.04 27.13
CA ARG A 420 -4.35 24.66 26.57
C ARG A 420 -5.38 23.60 26.20
N PHE A 421 -4.93 22.61 25.43
CA PHE A 421 -5.70 21.43 25.07
C PHE A 421 -4.73 20.29 24.75
N ILE A 422 -4.63 19.30 25.64
CA ILE A 422 -3.61 18.25 25.54
C ILE A 422 -3.89 17.22 24.44
N GLY A 423 -5.05 17.29 23.77
CA GLY A 423 -5.40 16.42 22.65
C GLY A 423 -4.50 16.60 21.42
N HIS A 424 -3.88 17.77 21.27
CA HIS A 424 -2.89 18.07 20.21
C HIS A 424 -1.43 17.97 20.68
N ASN A 425 -1.19 17.65 21.95
CA ASN A 425 0.15 17.45 22.50
C ASN A 425 0.61 16.02 22.20
N GLU A 426 0.82 15.71 20.91
CA GLU A 426 1.04 14.37 20.39
C GLU A 426 2.14 14.34 19.32
N VAL A 427 2.85 13.22 19.20
CA VAL A 427 3.86 12.99 18.16
C VAL A 427 3.19 13.02 16.78
N GLY A 428 3.68 13.89 15.89
CA GLY A 428 3.05 14.14 14.57
C GLY A 428 1.89 15.15 14.58
N ASP A 429 1.58 15.73 15.72
CA ASP A 429 0.70 16.89 15.87
C ASP A 429 1.47 18.02 16.57
N SER A 430 0.83 19.16 16.80
CA SER A 430 1.48 20.32 17.40
C SER A 430 0.62 20.97 18.46
N PRO A 431 1.20 21.42 19.59
CA PRO A 431 0.49 22.23 20.58
C PRO A 431 -0.17 23.51 20.00
N ASP A 432 0.28 24.02 18.83
CA ASP A 432 -0.35 25.17 18.18
C ASP A 432 -1.62 24.79 17.40
N SER A 433 -1.70 23.54 16.93
CA SER A 433 -2.85 22.96 16.24
C SER A 433 -4.13 23.13 17.07
N PHE A 434 -5.24 23.37 16.38
CA PHE A 434 -6.58 23.39 16.99
C PHE A 434 -7.65 23.22 15.91
N GLY A 435 -7.66 22.05 15.28
CA GLY A 435 -8.69 21.71 14.30
C GLY A 435 -8.40 22.14 12.87
N ILE A 436 -9.00 21.44 11.91
CA ILE A 436 -8.99 21.80 10.48
C ILE A 436 -10.38 21.66 9.86
N SER A 437 -10.67 22.45 8.82
CA SER A 437 -11.89 22.29 8.02
C SER A 437 -11.91 20.98 7.21
N VAL A 438 -13.12 20.50 6.90
CA VAL A 438 -13.36 19.36 5.99
C VAL A 438 -12.68 19.55 4.64
N ALA A 439 -12.66 20.78 4.11
CA ALA A 439 -11.99 21.09 2.84
C ALA A 439 -10.46 20.89 2.94
N ASN A 440 -9.84 21.31 4.05
CA ASN A 440 -8.41 21.10 4.27
C ASN A 440 -8.08 19.61 4.44
N PHE A 441 -8.93 18.86 5.16
CA PHE A 441 -8.80 17.39 5.24
C PHE A 441 -8.81 16.74 3.86
N HIS A 442 -9.77 17.09 3.00
CA HIS A 442 -9.82 16.56 1.62
C HIS A 442 -8.56 16.91 0.82
N SER A 443 -8.08 18.14 0.90
CA SER A 443 -6.84 18.55 0.22
C SER A 443 -5.64 17.71 0.65
N LYS A 444 -5.52 17.39 1.95
CA LYS A 444 -4.44 16.55 2.47
C LYS A 444 -4.58 15.09 2.03
N MET A 445 -5.81 14.57 1.94
CA MET A 445 -6.05 13.21 1.41
C MET A 445 -5.77 13.11 -0.10
N GLU A 446 -6.07 14.15 -0.87
CA GLU A 446 -5.71 14.24 -2.29
C GLU A 446 -4.19 14.29 -2.48
N GLU A 447 -3.47 15.09 -1.67
CA GLU A 447 -2.01 15.10 -1.66
C GLU A 447 -1.45 13.71 -1.34
N ARG A 448 -1.96 13.07 -0.28
CA ARG A 448 -1.56 11.72 0.12
C ARG A 448 -1.77 10.69 -0.99
N GLN A 449 -2.90 10.73 -1.70
CA GLN A 449 -3.16 9.84 -2.84
C GLN A 449 -2.13 10.01 -3.97
N GLN A 450 -1.58 11.22 -4.14
CA GLN A 450 -0.62 11.53 -5.20
C GLN A 450 0.83 11.22 -4.81
N SER A 451 1.23 11.53 -3.57
CA SER A 451 2.63 11.50 -3.14
C SER A 451 3.00 10.26 -2.32
N GLY A 452 2.04 9.65 -1.63
CA GLY A 452 2.26 8.49 -0.76
C GLY A 452 1.02 7.61 -0.61
N PRO A 453 0.47 7.04 -1.70
CA PRO A 453 -0.76 6.24 -1.66
C PRO A 453 -0.64 4.96 -0.82
N LEU A 454 0.60 4.55 -0.51
CA LEU A 454 0.92 3.38 0.30
C LEU A 454 1.57 3.76 1.65
N SER A 455 1.55 5.04 2.05
CA SER A 455 1.99 5.47 3.38
C SER A 455 1.07 4.92 4.49
N MET A 456 1.58 4.70 5.70
CA MET A 456 0.76 4.14 6.79
C MET A 456 -0.23 5.15 7.35
N ASN A 457 -1.46 4.70 7.62
CA ASN A 457 -2.49 5.45 8.31
C ASN A 457 -2.47 5.05 9.79
N GLY A 458 -1.52 5.62 10.54
CA GLY A 458 -1.37 5.39 11.98
C GLY A 458 -2.32 6.27 12.79
N THR A 459 -2.84 5.74 13.89
CA THR A 459 -3.65 6.50 14.85
C THR A 459 -3.22 6.31 16.31
N SER A 460 -2.42 5.29 16.63
CA SER A 460 -1.76 5.05 17.92
C SER A 460 -0.44 4.32 17.65
N THR A 461 0.60 4.51 18.46
CA THR A 461 1.87 3.78 18.34
C THR A 461 2.47 3.48 19.73
N HIS A 462 3.61 2.81 19.75
CA HIS A 462 4.39 2.61 20.98
C HIS A 462 5.02 3.89 21.53
N ASP A 463 5.02 5.00 20.78
CA ASP A 463 5.61 6.29 21.19
C ASP A 463 4.60 7.44 21.28
N THR A 464 3.34 7.23 20.88
CA THR A 464 2.30 8.24 21.09
C THR A 464 2.15 8.55 22.57
N LYS A 465 2.04 9.84 22.91
CA LYS A 465 1.92 10.34 24.27
C LYS A 465 0.62 9.87 24.93
N ARG A 466 -0.42 9.55 24.14
CA ARG A 466 -1.72 9.05 24.62
C ARG A 466 -2.26 7.98 23.67
N GLY A 467 -3.19 7.16 24.14
CA GLY A 467 -3.95 6.23 23.30
C GLY A 467 -4.91 6.97 22.38
N GLU A 468 -5.30 6.32 21.28
CA GLU A 468 -6.15 6.94 20.26
C GLU A 468 -7.56 7.28 20.76
N ASP A 469 -8.07 6.52 21.74
CA ASP A 469 -9.40 6.74 22.30
C ASP A 469 -9.39 7.77 23.44
N VAL A 470 -8.22 8.01 24.04
CA VAL A 470 -8.00 9.17 24.93
C VAL A 470 -8.15 10.45 24.11
N ARG A 471 -7.50 10.54 22.94
CA ARG A 471 -7.65 11.69 22.03
C ARG A 471 -9.08 11.85 21.53
N ALA A 472 -9.73 10.77 21.11
CA ALA A 472 -11.12 10.81 20.64
C ALA A 472 -12.09 11.41 21.70
N ARG A 473 -11.88 11.08 22.98
CA ARG A 473 -12.61 11.67 24.12
C ARG A 473 -12.25 13.13 24.37
N LEU A 474 -10.97 13.48 24.31
CA LEU A 474 -10.52 14.86 24.46
C LEU A 474 -11.13 15.76 23.39
N ASN A 475 -11.25 15.29 22.14
CA ASN A 475 -11.84 16.05 21.03
C ASN A 475 -13.30 16.46 21.33
N VAL A 476 -14.05 15.68 22.09
CA VAL A 476 -15.41 16.05 22.56
C VAL A 476 -15.41 17.34 23.38
N LEU A 477 -14.34 17.62 24.14
CA LEU A 477 -14.25 18.85 24.92
C LEU A 477 -14.25 20.10 24.01
N THR A 478 -13.77 19.96 22.77
CA THR A 478 -13.79 21.04 21.79
C THR A 478 -15.20 21.32 21.26
N ASP A 479 -16.09 20.32 21.27
CA ASP A 479 -17.49 20.45 20.86
C ASP A 479 -18.34 21.15 21.93
N ILE A 480 -18.03 20.92 23.22
CA ILE A 480 -18.77 21.44 24.38
C ILE A 480 -17.90 22.31 25.32
N PRO A 481 -17.21 23.35 24.80
CA PRO A 481 -16.19 24.10 25.54
C PRO A 481 -16.75 24.78 26.80
N GLU A 482 -17.93 25.38 26.72
CA GLU A 482 -18.53 26.12 27.85
C GLU A 482 -18.87 25.21 29.02
N LEU A 483 -19.38 24.00 28.72
CA LEU A 483 -19.67 23.01 29.75
C LEU A 483 -18.38 22.54 30.41
N TRP A 484 -17.32 22.30 29.63
CA TRP A 484 -16.00 21.94 30.15
C TRP A 484 -15.42 23.02 31.07
N PHE A 485 -15.35 24.27 30.61
CA PHE A 485 -14.80 25.38 31.41
C PHE A 485 -15.56 25.58 32.72
N LYS A 486 -16.89 25.54 32.67
CA LYS A 486 -17.73 25.65 33.87
C LYS A 486 -17.46 24.52 34.88
N LYS A 487 -17.15 23.31 34.39
CA LYS A 487 -16.79 22.17 35.25
C LYS A 487 -15.41 22.38 35.88
N VAL A 488 -14.43 22.80 35.10
CA VAL A 488 -13.06 23.08 35.58
C VAL A 488 -13.06 24.20 36.62
N ASP A 489 -13.72 25.32 36.36
CA ASP A 489 -13.88 26.43 37.33
C ASP A 489 -14.52 25.98 38.65
N LYS A 490 -15.49 25.06 38.56
CA LYS A 490 -16.11 24.46 39.74
C LYS A 490 -15.12 23.54 40.45
N TRP A 491 -14.41 22.68 39.72
CA TRP A 491 -13.47 21.70 40.26
C TRP A 491 -12.31 22.37 40.99
N ILE A 492 -11.69 23.40 40.41
CA ILE A 492 -10.63 24.19 41.05
C ILE A 492 -11.09 24.68 42.45
N LYS A 493 -12.30 25.21 42.55
CA LYS A 493 -12.84 25.74 43.82
C LYS A 493 -13.13 24.65 44.85
N ILE A 494 -13.72 23.52 44.44
CA ILE A 494 -14.08 22.45 45.39
C ILE A 494 -12.90 21.57 45.77
N ASN A 495 -11.85 21.53 44.94
CA ASN A 495 -10.67 20.70 45.14
C ASN A 495 -9.53 21.45 45.82
N GLU A 496 -9.63 22.77 46.01
CA GLU A 496 -8.63 23.57 46.74
C GLU A 496 -8.26 22.96 48.11
N PRO A 497 -9.19 22.42 48.93
CA PRO A 497 -8.84 21.77 50.20
C PRO A 497 -8.05 20.46 50.05
N LEU A 498 -8.05 19.84 48.86
CA LEU A 498 -7.30 18.61 48.60
C LEU A 498 -5.81 18.87 48.37
N LYS A 499 -5.45 20.12 48.01
CA LYS A 499 -4.07 20.53 47.78
C LYS A 499 -3.28 20.53 49.08
N THR A 500 -2.13 19.88 49.04
CA THR A 500 -1.14 19.95 50.12
C THR A 500 0.01 20.84 49.67
N LEU A 501 0.47 21.74 50.55
CA LEU A 501 1.56 22.69 50.23
C LEU A 501 1.25 23.55 49.00
N THR A 502 -0.03 23.88 48.78
CA THR A 502 -0.50 24.63 47.59
C THR A 502 -0.09 23.98 46.25
N ARG A 503 0.07 22.65 46.21
CA ARG A 503 0.37 21.88 44.99
C ARG A 503 -0.81 20.96 44.62
N PRO A 504 -1.03 20.64 43.34
CA PRO A 504 -0.29 21.13 42.16
C PRO A 504 -0.53 22.62 41.88
N ASP A 505 0.32 23.22 41.04
CA ASP A 505 0.02 24.53 40.46
C ASP A 505 -1.16 24.44 39.46
N ALA A 506 -1.64 25.60 38.99
CA ALA A 506 -2.84 25.67 38.16
C ALA A 506 -2.67 24.95 36.80
N ASN A 507 -1.45 24.91 36.26
CA ASN A 507 -1.18 24.29 34.96
C ASN A 507 -1.21 22.76 35.08
N ASP A 508 -0.54 22.23 36.10
CA ASP A 508 -0.52 20.79 36.38
C ASP A 508 -1.89 20.28 36.85
N GLU A 509 -2.65 21.10 37.59
CA GLU A 509 -4.05 20.78 37.93
C GLU A 509 -4.93 20.65 36.68
N TYR A 510 -4.79 21.57 35.72
CA TYR A 510 -5.56 21.53 34.48
C TYR A 510 -5.15 20.36 33.57
N LEU A 511 -3.87 20.00 33.56
CA LEU A 511 -3.36 18.76 32.95
C LEU A 511 -4.04 17.53 33.56
N ILE A 512 -4.10 17.43 34.89
CA ILE A 512 -4.73 16.30 35.59
C ILE A 512 -6.20 16.15 35.20
N TYR A 513 -6.97 17.23 35.14
CA TYR A 513 -8.38 17.14 34.74
C TYR A 513 -8.55 16.60 33.31
N GLN A 514 -7.75 17.07 32.36
CA GLN A 514 -7.80 16.58 30.98
C GLN A 514 -7.33 15.12 30.88
N THR A 515 -6.27 14.75 31.61
CA THR A 515 -5.78 13.36 31.63
C THR A 515 -6.82 12.41 32.21
N ILE A 516 -7.46 12.75 33.33
CA ILE A 516 -8.49 11.90 33.95
C ILE A 516 -9.72 11.79 33.03
N ILE A 517 -10.24 12.88 32.47
CA ILE A 517 -11.43 12.79 31.60
C ILE A 517 -11.17 11.99 30.32
N GLY A 518 -9.94 12.04 29.79
CA GLY A 518 -9.53 11.28 28.61
C GLY A 518 -9.28 9.79 28.91
N ALA A 519 -8.50 9.47 29.93
CA ALA A 519 -7.94 8.13 30.14
C ALA A 519 -8.66 7.28 31.20
N TYR A 520 -9.54 7.84 32.03
CA TYR A 520 -10.25 7.05 33.05
C TYR A 520 -11.06 5.92 32.39
N PRO A 521 -11.12 4.70 32.97
CA PRO A 521 -11.85 3.57 32.39
C PRO A 521 -13.29 3.89 31.99
N MET A 522 -13.86 3.11 31.05
CA MET A 522 -15.24 3.31 30.58
C MET A 522 -16.26 3.19 31.74
N PRO A 523 -17.44 3.82 31.64
CA PRO A 523 -18.48 3.65 32.66
C PRO A 523 -18.84 2.17 32.88
N GLY A 524 -18.96 1.78 34.15
CA GLY A 524 -19.28 0.40 34.55
C GLY A 524 -18.13 -0.62 34.49
N GLN A 525 -16.96 -0.27 33.92
CA GLN A 525 -15.78 -1.15 33.87
C GLN A 525 -14.94 -1.08 35.17
N ASP A 526 -14.10 -2.09 35.38
CA ASP A 526 -13.09 -2.10 36.47
C ASP A 526 -12.10 -0.93 36.31
N GLU A 527 -11.51 -0.46 37.41
CA GLU A 527 -10.53 0.61 37.38
C GLU A 527 -9.18 0.17 36.79
N ASP A 528 -8.91 -1.13 36.65
CA ASP A 528 -7.73 -1.68 35.94
C ASP A 528 -6.42 -1.00 36.36
N ASN A 529 -6.17 -0.92 37.67
CA ASN A 529 -4.95 -0.32 38.25
C ASN A 529 -4.72 1.14 37.82
N PHE A 530 -5.78 1.87 37.45
CA PHE A 530 -5.69 3.27 36.99
C PHE A 530 -5.05 4.22 38.00
N PRO A 531 -5.28 4.12 39.33
CA PRO A 531 -4.60 4.96 40.31
C PRO A 531 -3.07 4.86 40.25
N GLU A 532 -2.52 3.67 40.06
CA GLU A 532 -1.09 3.42 39.89
C GLU A 532 -0.60 3.97 38.55
N ARG A 533 -1.30 3.66 37.45
CA ARG A 533 -0.97 4.15 36.10
C ARG A 533 -0.93 5.68 36.04
N LEU A 534 -1.89 6.35 36.68
CA LEU A 534 -1.95 7.80 36.77
C LEU A 534 -0.77 8.38 37.55
N GLN A 535 -0.35 7.73 38.65
CA GLN A 535 0.81 8.18 39.42
C GLN A 535 2.11 8.07 38.63
N GLU A 536 2.32 6.95 37.93
CA GLU A 536 3.49 6.75 37.07
C GLU A 536 3.52 7.77 35.93
N TYR A 537 2.37 7.98 35.28
CA TYR A 537 2.21 9.03 34.27
C TYR A 537 2.57 10.41 34.82
N LEU A 538 2.05 10.79 35.99
CA LEU A 538 2.32 12.10 36.57
C LEU A 538 3.79 12.27 36.93
N THR A 539 4.46 11.25 37.47
CA THR A 539 5.92 11.31 37.67
C THR A 539 6.66 11.59 36.37
N LYS A 540 6.32 10.89 35.27
CA LYS A 540 6.93 11.14 33.96
C LYS A 540 6.60 12.53 33.42
N ALA A 541 5.31 12.89 33.36
CA ALA A 541 4.83 14.15 32.81
C ALA A 541 5.44 15.38 33.52
N LEU A 542 5.51 15.35 34.85
CA LEU A 542 6.09 16.45 35.64
C LEU A 542 7.60 16.57 35.42
N ARG A 543 8.33 15.45 35.28
CA ARG A 543 9.77 15.46 35.01
C ARG A 543 10.09 15.86 33.57
N GLU A 544 9.23 15.51 32.61
CA GLU A 544 9.36 15.99 31.23
C GLU A 544 9.05 17.49 31.11
N ALA A 545 8.11 18.02 31.89
CA ALA A 545 7.82 19.46 31.94
C ALA A 545 9.04 20.29 32.39
N LYS A 546 9.92 19.74 33.25
CA LYS A 546 11.15 20.40 33.74
C LYS A 546 10.91 21.74 34.45
N VAL A 547 9.72 21.95 35.02
CA VAL A 547 9.35 23.20 35.73
C VAL A 547 9.59 23.09 37.24
N GLN A 548 9.01 22.08 37.88
CA GLN A 548 9.04 21.92 39.34
C GLN A 548 9.91 20.73 39.80
N THR A 549 10.19 19.82 38.87
CA THR A 549 10.98 18.58 39.05
C THR A 549 11.61 18.19 37.70
N SER A 550 12.67 17.39 37.71
CA SER A 550 13.29 16.84 36.50
C SER A 550 13.84 15.43 36.78
N TRP A 551 14.31 14.74 35.73
CA TRP A 551 14.98 13.45 35.89
C TRP A 551 16.32 13.55 36.62
N SER A 552 17.05 14.66 36.44
CA SER A 552 18.35 14.89 37.05
C SER A 552 18.26 15.35 38.51
N GLU A 553 17.24 16.15 38.83
CA GLU A 553 17.02 16.72 40.17
C GLU A 553 15.55 16.53 40.60
N PRO A 554 15.14 15.31 41.01
CA PRO A 554 13.75 15.05 41.37
C PRO A 554 13.30 15.81 42.63
N ASN A 555 12.19 16.53 42.52
CA ASN A 555 11.52 17.20 43.64
C ASN A 555 10.42 16.30 44.22
N ALA A 556 10.81 15.38 45.08
CA ALA A 556 9.89 14.40 45.68
C ALA A 556 8.71 15.06 46.41
N GLN A 557 8.90 16.23 47.04
CA GLN A 557 7.83 16.92 47.76
C GLN A 557 6.73 17.43 46.80
N TYR A 558 7.11 17.95 45.62
CA TYR A 558 6.15 18.35 44.60
C TYR A 558 5.45 17.14 43.99
N GLU A 559 6.22 16.13 43.60
CA GLU A 559 5.70 14.91 42.98
C GLU A 559 4.67 14.21 43.88
N GLU A 560 4.97 14.00 45.17
CA GLU A 560 4.05 13.35 46.11
C GLU A 560 2.79 14.20 46.39
N ALA A 561 2.92 15.52 46.50
CA ALA A 561 1.77 16.39 46.73
C ALA A 561 0.81 16.38 45.51
N THR A 562 1.35 16.44 44.30
CA THR A 562 0.57 16.40 43.05
C THR A 562 -0.08 15.03 42.83
N LYS A 563 0.65 13.93 43.06
CA LYS A 563 0.10 12.57 43.00
C LYS A 563 -1.02 12.37 44.04
N SER A 564 -0.80 12.82 45.27
CA SER A 564 -1.80 12.73 46.34
C SER A 564 -3.08 13.51 45.99
N PHE A 565 -2.94 14.70 45.39
CA PHE A 565 -4.08 15.46 44.88
C PHE A 565 -4.85 14.66 43.83
N ALA A 566 -4.17 14.13 42.80
CA ALA A 566 -4.80 13.36 41.73
C ALA A 566 -5.53 12.12 42.25
N LEU A 567 -4.93 11.37 43.18
CA LEU A 567 -5.56 10.20 43.81
C LEU A 567 -6.81 10.56 44.62
N LYS A 568 -6.80 11.69 45.34
CA LYS A 568 -7.98 12.15 46.08
C LYS A 568 -9.15 12.50 45.16
N LEU A 569 -8.89 12.93 43.92
CA LEU A 569 -9.96 13.15 42.94
C LEU A 569 -10.70 11.85 42.57
N LEU A 570 -10.01 10.70 42.63
CA LEU A 570 -10.60 9.40 42.29
C LEU A 570 -11.49 8.83 43.43
N GLN A 571 -11.56 9.49 44.58
CA GLN A 571 -12.42 9.07 45.69
C GLN A 571 -13.90 9.29 45.35
N ARG A 572 -14.66 8.18 45.23
CA ARG A 572 -16.02 8.18 44.69
C ARG A 572 -17.07 8.90 45.55
N ASP A 573 -16.79 9.09 46.84
CA ASP A 573 -17.62 9.81 47.80
C ASP A 573 -17.37 11.33 47.83
N GLY A 574 -16.38 11.81 47.07
CA GLY A 574 -16.01 13.23 47.00
C GLY A 574 -16.91 14.08 46.08
N PRO A 575 -16.96 15.41 46.29
CA PRO A 575 -17.77 16.33 45.49
C PRO A 575 -17.27 16.48 44.03
N PHE A 576 -16.01 16.18 43.77
CA PHE A 576 -15.47 16.10 42.41
C PHE A 576 -16.13 14.96 41.63
N TRP A 577 -16.16 13.76 42.23
CA TRP A 577 -16.63 12.54 41.58
C TRP A 577 -18.06 12.66 41.07
N GLU A 578 -18.97 13.18 41.90
CA GLU A 578 -20.37 13.41 41.52
C GLU A 578 -20.52 14.34 40.30
N SER A 579 -19.64 15.34 40.19
CA SER A 579 -19.64 16.28 39.07
C SER A 579 -18.93 15.71 37.84
N PHE A 580 -17.89 14.91 38.05
CA PHE A 580 -17.07 14.23 37.05
C PHE A 580 -17.85 13.11 36.35
N GLU A 581 -18.55 12.26 37.08
CA GLU A 581 -19.25 11.10 36.51
C GLU A 581 -20.29 11.49 35.44
N LYS A 582 -21.00 12.61 35.69
CA LYS A 582 -22.00 13.16 34.77
C LYS A 582 -21.39 13.61 33.45
N ILE A 583 -20.23 14.27 33.49
CA ILE A 583 -19.55 14.72 32.25
C ILE A 583 -18.76 13.56 31.61
N ARG A 584 -18.19 12.64 32.40
CA ARG A 584 -17.48 11.45 31.92
C ARG A 584 -18.36 10.60 31.03
N THR A 585 -19.60 10.33 31.43
CA THR A 585 -20.53 9.50 30.65
C THR A 585 -20.80 10.14 29.28
N LYS A 586 -21.10 11.44 29.25
CA LYS A 586 -21.29 12.20 28.01
C LYS A 586 -20.04 12.18 27.12
N VAL A 587 -18.86 12.46 27.69
CA VAL A 587 -17.59 12.45 26.95
C VAL A 587 -17.24 11.06 26.43
N ALA A 588 -17.54 10.00 27.19
CA ALA A 588 -17.32 8.62 26.76
C ALA A 588 -18.19 8.26 25.55
N ASP A 589 -19.49 8.57 25.58
CA ASP A 589 -20.42 8.23 24.50
C ASP A 589 -20.07 8.92 23.18
N PHE A 590 -19.76 10.23 23.22
CA PHE A 590 -19.30 10.94 22.02
C PHE A 590 -17.87 10.58 21.61
N GLY A 591 -17.00 10.25 22.58
CA GLY A 591 -15.64 9.79 22.33
C GLY A 591 -15.61 8.45 21.60
N ILE A 592 -16.53 7.55 21.93
CA ILE A 592 -16.76 6.29 21.21
C ILE A 592 -17.11 6.58 19.75
N LEU A 593 -18.04 7.50 19.49
CA LEU A 593 -18.44 7.84 18.12
C LEU A 593 -17.29 8.48 17.31
N ASN A 594 -16.50 9.37 17.94
CA ASN A 594 -15.28 9.92 17.33
C ASN A 594 -14.27 8.81 17.01
N SER A 595 -14.08 7.84 17.92
CA SER A 595 -13.16 6.71 17.72
C SER A 595 -13.60 5.78 16.59
N LEU A 596 -14.90 5.47 16.50
CA LEU A 596 -15.45 4.65 15.41
C LEU A 596 -15.30 5.36 14.07
N ALA A 597 -15.60 6.67 14.01
CA ALA A 597 -15.39 7.48 12.81
C ALA A 597 -13.90 7.56 12.42
N GLN A 598 -12.99 7.75 13.38
CA GLN A 598 -11.55 7.69 13.17
C GLN A 598 -11.10 6.34 12.60
N THR A 599 -11.64 5.24 13.13
CA THR A 599 -11.36 3.89 12.64
C THR A 599 -11.83 3.71 11.20
N ILE A 600 -13.03 4.21 10.85
CA ILE A 600 -13.52 4.20 9.46
C ILE A 600 -12.56 4.97 8.55
N LEU A 601 -12.19 6.21 8.91
CA LEU A 601 -11.28 7.02 8.11
C LEU A 601 -9.93 6.33 7.90
N LYS A 602 -9.37 5.73 8.96
CA LYS A 602 -8.11 4.97 8.90
C LYS A 602 -8.12 3.91 7.80
N PHE A 603 -9.22 3.19 7.66
CA PHE A 603 -9.36 2.10 6.69
C PHE A 603 -9.84 2.53 5.31
N THR A 604 -10.54 3.65 5.17
CA THR A 604 -11.14 4.06 3.89
C THR A 604 -10.38 5.15 3.15
N CYS A 605 -9.59 5.97 3.85
CA CYS A 605 -8.69 6.94 3.24
C CYS A 605 -7.54 6.28 2.44
N PRO A 606 -6.85 7.02 1.54
CA PRO A 606 -5.62 6.57 0.89
C PRO A 606 -4.56 6.17 1.92
N GLY A 607 -3.77 5.15 1.63
CA GLY A 607 -2.77 4.59 2.56
C GLY A 607 -3.09 3.18 3.07
N VAL A 608 -2.18 2.67 3.89
CA VAL A 608 -2.24 1.33 4.52
C VAL A 608 -2.65 1.51 5.99
N PRO A 609 -3.83 1.02 6.43
CA PRO A 609 -4.25 1.16 7.83
C PRO A 609 -3.31 0.42 8.77
N ASP A 610 -2.89 1.10 9.85
CA ASP A 610 -2.10 0.52 10.93
C ASP A 610 -2.95 0.38 12.21
N VAL A 611 -2.83 -0.76 12.88
CA VAL A 611 -3.55 -1.05 14.12
C VAL A 611 -2.53 -1.48 15.15
N TYR A 612 -2.13 -0.54 16.01
CA TYR A 612 -1.29 -0.84 17.15
C TYR A 612 -1.96 -1.87 18.06
N GLN A 613 -1.15 -2.75 18.63
CA GLN A 613 -1.64 -3.91 19.36
C GLN A 613 -2.65 -3.53 20.45
N GLY A 614 -3.86 -4.06 20.35
CA GLY A 614 -4.92 -3.85 21.33
C GLY A 614 -5.91 -2.74 20.98
N CYS A 615 -5.60 -1.85 20.02
CA CYS A 615 -6.45 -0.73 19.58
C CYS A 615 -7.70 -1.15 18.80
N GLU A 616 -7.87 -2.44 18.49
CA GLU A 616 -9.13 -3.04 18.06
C GLU A 616 -10.23 -2.98 19.14
N LEU A 617 -9.84 -2.77 20.42
CA LEU A 617 -10.73 -2.35 21.52
C LEU A 617 -10.38 -0.91 21.96
N TRP A 618 -10.95 -0.47 23.09
CA TRP A 618 -10.68 0.87 23.63
C TRP A 618 -9.23 1.01 24.15
N ASP A 619 -8.43 1.83 23.48
CA ASP A 619 -7.07 2.21 23.89
C ASP A 619 -7.10 3.50 24.73
N LEU A 620 -7.23 3.30 26.04
CA LEU A 620 -7.18 4.35 27.06
C LEU A 620 -5.79 4.43 27.73
N SER A 621 -4.74 4.13 26.98
CA SER A 621 -3.36 4.16 27.46
C SER A 621 -2.82 5.60 27.55
N LEU A 622 -1.86 5.80 28.44
CA LEU A 622 -1.03 6.99 28.55
C LEU A 622 0.34 6.72 27.88
N VAL A 623 1.26 7.68 27.97
CA VAL A 623 2.60 7.56 27.37
C VAL A 623 3.36 6.34 27.92
N ASP A 624 4.29 5.80 27.13
CA ASP A 624 5.27 4.76 27.52
C ASP A 624 5.76 4.94 28.96
N PRO A 625 5.72 3.89 29.82
CA PRO A 625 5.43 2.49 29.50
C PRO A 625 3.96 2.08 29.53
N ASP A 626 3.00 2.98 29.77
CA ASP A 626 1.59 2.58 29.93
C ASP A 626 0.97 2.01 28.63
N ASN A 627 1.39 2.50 27.46
CA ASN A 627 1.01 1.97 26.14
C ASN A 627 1.75 0.67 25.74
N ARG A 628 2.58 0.10 26.62
CA ARG A 628 3.31 -1.17 26.42
C ARG A 628 2.76 -2.30 27.30
N ARG A 629 1.61 -2.09 27.93
CA ARG A 629 0.91 -3.12 28.72
C ARG A 629 0.54 -4.33 27.83
N PRO A 630 0.48 -5.55 28.39
CA PRO A 630 0.18 -6.75 27.63
C PRO A 630 -1.25 -6.75 27.08
N VAL A 631 -1.44 -7.29 25.87
CA VAL A 631 -2.74 -7.40 25.21
C VAL A 631 -3.36 -8.77 25.46
N ASN A 632 -4.63 -8.81 25.87
CA ASN A 632 -5.38 -10.05 26.03
C ASN A 632 -5.99 -10.51 24.69
N TYR A 633 -5.24 -11.29 23.90
CA TYR A 633 -5.70 -11.83 22.62
C TYR A 633 -6.77 -12.91 22.75
N PHE A 634 -6.76 -13.69 23.84
CA PHE A 634 -7.79 -14.71 24.08
C PHE A 634 -9.19 -14.09 24.19
N GLN A 635 -9.31 -12.96 24.91
CA GLN A 635 -10.58 -12.23 25.00
C GLN A 635 -11.11 -11.78 23.63
N ARG A 636 -10.24 -11.25 22.77
CA ARG A 636 -10.61 -10.79 21.42
C ARG A 636 -11.06 -11.96 20.55
N GLU A 637 -10.37 -13.09 20.63
CA GLU A 637 -10.75 -14.31 19.93
C GLU A 637 -12.14 -14.81 20.36
N GLN A 638 -12.45 -14.78 21.66
CA GLN A 638 -13.78 -15.15 22.16
C GLN A 638 -14.86 -14.18 21.65
N ILE A 639 -14.63 -12.86 21.75
CA ILE A 639 -15.57 -11.84 21.25
C ILE A 639 -15.85 -12.05 19.77
N LEU A 640 -14.82 -12.25 18.94
CA LEU A 640 -15.01 -12.48 17.51
C LEU A 640 -15.84 -13.76 17.26
N LYS A 641 -15.57 -14.85 17.99
CA LYS A 641 -16.34 -16.10 17.90
C LYS A 641 -17.82 -15.90 18.27
N GLU A 642 -18.08 -15.26 19.40
CA GLU A 642 -19.42 -15.06 19.93
C GLU A 642 -20.23 -14.06 19.06
N GLN A 643 -19.62 -12.97 18.61
CA GLN A 643 -20.36 -11.89 17.91
C GLN A 643 -20.48 -12.11 16.40
N LEU A 644 -19.52 -12.80 15.75
CA LEU A 644 -19.53 -12.99 14.28
C LEU A 644 -19.89 -14.41 13.85
N PHE A 645 -19.75 -15.42 14.72
CA PHE A 645 -19.90 -16.82 14.34
C PHE A 645 -20.98 -17.59 15.13
N ASP A 646 -21.73 -16.91 16.01
CA ASP A 646 -22.88 -17.51 16.70
C ASP A 646 -24.19 -17.31 15.90
N GLU A 647 -24.78 -18.41 15.43
CA GLU A 647 -26.04 -18.44 14.68
C GLU A 647 -27.25 -17.94 15.49
N GLU A 648 -27.21 -17.92 16.82
CA GLU A 648 -28.31 -17.41 17.66
C GLU A 648 -28.35 -15.87 17.75
N ILE A 649 -27.24 -15.18 17.52
CA ILE A 649 -27.12 -13.70 17.54
C ILE A 649 -27.33 -13.09 16.14
N LEU A 650 -27.35 -13.94 15.10
CA LEU A 650 -27.38 -13.60 13.67
C LEU A 650 -28.69 -13.00 13.12
N ASP A 651 -29.57 -12.46 13.96
CA ASP A 651 -30.60 -11.54 13.47
C ASP A 651 -29.93 -10.17 13.23
N GLN A 652 -29.30 -10.03 12.05
CA GLN A 652 -28.50 -8.86 11.65
C GLN A 652 -29.25 -7.52 11.83
N GLU A 653 -30.58 -7.52 11.88
CA GLU A 653 -31.39 -6.32 12.08
C GLU A 653 -31.12 -5.63 13.45
N ASN A 654 -30.61 -6.34 14.47
CA ASN A 654 -30.42 -5.80 15.83
C ASN A 654 -28.96 -5.79 16.35
N LEU A 655 -27.98 -6.17 15.53
CA LEU A 655 -26.57 -6.28 15.97
C LEU A 655 -25.99 -4.95 16.47
N PHE A 656 -26.24 -3.84 15.76
CA PHE A 656 -25.78 -2.54 16.22
C PHE A 656 -26.38 -2.15 17.56
N GLU A 657 -27.71 -2.28 17.71
CA GLU A 657 -28.39 -1.91 18.93
C GLU A 657 -27.82 -2.68 20.12
N HIS A 658 -27.56 -3.98 19.95
CA HIS A 658 -26.85 -4.80 20.92
C HIS A 658 -25.46 -4.25 21.25
N LEU A 659 -24.62 -4.03 20.22
CA LEU A 659 -23.25 -3.51 20.38
C LEU A 659 -23.21 -2.11 20.98
N TRP A 660 -24.19 -1.25 20.68
CA TRP A 660 -24.31 0.10 21.24
C TRP A 660 -24.76 0.08 22.69
N ASN A 661 -25.71 -0.80 23.04
CA ASN A 661 -26.10 -1.02 24.42
C ASN A 661 -24.93 -1.54 25.27
N ASN A 662 -24.01 -2.31 24.66
CA ASN A 662 -22.77 -2.80 25.28
C ASN A 662 -21.52 -1.97 24.94
N ARG A 663 -21.66 -0.76 24.38
CA ARG A 663 -20.56 0.02 23.77
C ARG A 663 -19.29 0.18 24.62
N TYR A 664 -19.42 0.21 25.95
CA TYR A 664 -18.29 0.36 26.87
C TYR A 664 -17.32 -0.82 26.88
N SER A 665 -17.68 -1.99 26.35
CA SER A 665 -16.79 -3.15 26.23
C SER A 665 -15.75 -3.00 25.11
N GLY A 666 -16.06 -2.24 24.06
CA GLY A 666 -15.21 -2.08 22.87
C GLY A 666 -15.48 -3.12 21.79
N GLU A 667 -16.38 -4.07 22.03
CA GLU A 667 -16.78 -5.09 21.06
C GLU A 667 -17.24 -4.46 19.73
N ILE A 668 -17.94 -3.33 19.80
CA ILE A 668 -18.37 -2.57 18.63
C ILE A 668 -17.20 -2.13 17.73
N LYS A 669 -16.07 -1.74 18.32
CA LYS A 669 -14.87 -1.31 17.58
C LYS A 669 -14.15 -2.51 16.97
N LEU A 670 -14.15 -3.65 17.66
CA LEU A 670 -13.55 -4.90 17.18
C LEU A 670 -14.31 -5.44 15.97
N VAL A 671 -15.64 -5.51 16.06
CA VAL A 671 -16.52 -5.92 14.95
C VAL A 671 -16.37 -4.96 13.76
N LEU A 672 -16.39 -3.64 14.01
CA LEU A 672 -16.16 -2.62 12.98
C LEU A 672 -14.81 -2.83 12.27
N THR A 673 -13.75 -3.02 13.04
CA THR A 673 -12.39 -3.22 12.51
C THR A 673 -12.32 -4.46 11.62
N HIS A 674 -12.96 -5.57 12.03
CA HIS A 674 -13.06 -6.77 11.22
C HIS A 674 -13.78 -6.52 9.88
N GLN A 675 -14.95 -5.89 9.90
CA GLN A 675 -15.71 -5.58 8.69
C GLN A 675 -14.93 -4.66 7.72
N LEU A 676 -14.13 -3.73 8.26
CA LEU A 676 -13.27 -2.86 7.45
C LEU A 676 -12.06 -3.60 6.85
N PHE A 677 -11.52 -4.61 7.54
CA PHE A 677 -10.52 -5.52 6.94
C PHE A 677 -11.12 -6.31 5.79
N ASP A 678 -12.30 -6.91 5.98
CA ASP A 678 -13.02 -7.65 4.93
C ASP A 678 -13.28 -6.77 3.70
N LEU A 679 -13.71 -5.52 3.93
CA LEU A 679 -13.93 -4.55 2.86
C LEU A 679 -12.67 -4.34 1.99
N ARG A 680 -11.51 -4.16 2.62
CA ARG A 680 -10.24 -3.97 1.90
C ARG A 680 -9.79 -5.24 1.21
N GLN A 681 -9.93 -6.40 1.84
CA GLN A 681 -9.58 -7.69 1.26
C GLN A 681 -10.43 -8.03 0.03
N GLN A 682 -11.71 -7.65 0.02
CA GLN A 682 -12.63 -7.84 -1.11
C GLN A 682 -12.40 -6.85 -2.26
N SER A 683 -11.62 -5.78 -2.06
CA SER A 683 -11.43 -4.72 -3.06
C SER A 683 -10.02 -4.13 -3.02
N PRO A 684 -8.95 -4.95 -3.13
CA PRO A 684 -7.58 -4.49 -2.93
C PRO A 684 -7.17 -3.39 -3.92
N GLU A 685 -7.51 -3.54 -5.20
CA GLU A 685 -7.20 -2.53 -6.23
C GLU A 685 -7.87 -1.18 -5.98
N LEU A 686 -9.04 -1.16 -5.32
CA LEU A 686 -9.74 0.07 -4.99
C LEU A 686 -8.92 0.92 -4.01
N TYR A 687 -8.25 0.28 -3.05
CA TYR A 687 -7.50 0.99 -2.03
C TYR A 687 -6.06 1.26 -2.45
N GLU A 688 -5.46 0.39 -3.26
CA GLU A 688 -4.11 0.54 -3.79
C GLU A 688 -4.04 1.56 -4.94
N LYS A 689 -5.00 1.51 -5.88
CA LYS A 689 -4.97 2.26 -7.15
C LYS A 689 -6.18 3.17 -7.36
N GLY A 690 -7.20 3.08 -6.52
CA GLY A 690 -8.43 3.85 -6.69
C GLY A 690 -8.29 5.31 -6.28
N ASP A 691 -8.94 6.17 -7.06
CA ASP A 691 -9.04 7.61 -6.84
C ASP A 691 -9.71 7.93 -5.51
N TYR A 692 -9.31 9.04 -4.91
CA TYR A 692 -10.01 9.69 -3.81
C TYR A 692 -10.83 10.85 -4.34
N LEU A 693 -12.15 10.82 -4.14
CA LEU A 693 -13.10 11.81 -4.65
C LEU A 693 -13.84 12.46 -3.48
N PRO A 694 -13.51 13.71 -3.10
CA PRO A 694 -14.31 14.46 -2.13
C PRO A 694 -15.76 14.59 -2.59
N LEU A 695 -16.72 14.36 -1.70
CA LEU A 695 -18.14 14.51 -2.00
C LEU A 695 -18.70 15.76 -1.32
N THR A 696 -19.56 16.48 -2.05
CA THR A 696 -20.16 17.72 -1.53
C THR A 696 -21.38 17.42 -0.69
N VAL A 697 -21.46 18.00 0.50
CA VAL A 697 -22.63 17.94 1.38
C VAL A 697 -23.38 19.27 1.33
N LYS A 698 -24.72 19.22 1.29
CA LYS A 698 -25.61 20.40 1.37
C LYS A 698 -26.63 20.22 2.48
N GLY A 699 -26.93 21.28 3.21
CA GLY A 699 -27.92 21.26 4.29
C GLY A 699 -27.48 22.10 5.48
N ARG A 700 -28.22 21.99 6.58
CA ARG A 700 -27.90 22.68 7.84
C ARG A 700 -26.60 22.17 8.46
N TYR A 701 -26.37 20.86 8.40
CA TYR A 701 -25.22 20.18 9.02
C TYR A 701 -24.11 19.82 8.02
N LYS A 702 -23.96 20.60 6.94
CA LYS A 702 -22.98 20.31 5.88
C LYS A 702 -21.53 20.30 6.38
N ASP A 703 -21.20 21.10 7.40
CA ASP A 703 -19.84 21.24 7.93
C ASP A 703 -19.57 20.20 9.04
N ASN A 704 -20.61 19.44 9.44
CA ASN A 704 -20.55 18.34 10.40
C ASN A 704 -20.54 16.96 9.74
N ILE A 705 -20.43 16.89 8.43
CA ILE A 705 -20.37 15.64 7.68
C ILE A 705 -19.13 15.68 6.80
N LEU A 706 -18.30 14.66 6.94
CA LEU A 706 -17.17 14.41 6.06
C LEU A 706 -17.51 13.23 5.17
N ALA A 707 -17.44 13.45 3.85
CA ALA A 707 -17.82 12.44 2.87
C ALA A 707 -16.89 12.40 1.66
N PHE A 708 -16.53 11.20 1.23
CA PHE A 708 -15.73 10.98 0.03
C PHE A 708 -16.05 9.62 -0.59
N ALA A 709 -15.66 9.43 -1.85
CA ALA A 709 -15.70 8.14 -2.52
C ALA A 709 -14.27 7.66 -2.83
N ARG A 710 -14.00 6.37 -2.63
CA ARG A 710 -12.92 5.67 -3.31
C ARG A 710 -13.49 5.07 -4.59
N LYS A 711 -12.80 5.27 -5.72
CA LYS A 711 -13.24 4.82 -7.03
C LYS A 711 -12.10 4.13 -7.80
N HIS A 712 -12.34 2.90 -8.24
CA HIS A 712 -11.50 2.23 -9.22
C HIS A 712 -12.41 1.53 -10.23
N HIS A 713 -12.44 2.04 -11.47
CA HIS A 713 -13.40 1.64 -12.50
C HIS A 713 -14.86 1.70 -12.00
N ASN A 714 -15.56 0.57 -11.98
CA ASN A 714 -16.95 0.43 -11.50
C ASN A 714 -17.06 0.09 -10.01
N ASN A 715 -15.96 -0.13 -9.31
CA ASN A 715 -15.96 -0.38 -7.87
C ASN A 715 -15.89 0.96 -7.14
N TRP A 716 -16.93 1.24 -6.34
CA TRP A 716 -17.05 2.48 -5.59
C TRP A 716 -17.36 2.15 -4.13
N VAL A 717 -16.65 2.84 -3.24
CA VAL A 717 -16.96 2.86 -1.81
C VAL A 717 -17.14 4.30 -1.39
N VAL A 718 -18.34 4.65 -0.93
CA VAL A 718 -18.64 5.98 -0.39
C VAL A 718 -18.56 5.91 1.13
N THR A 719 -17.69 6.72 1.72
CA THR A 719 -17.55 6.88 3.17
C THR A 719 -18.22 8.17 3.60
N VAL A 720 -19.03 8.11 4.65
CA VAL A 720 -19.70 9.26 5.25
C VAL A 720 -19.59 9.13 6.77
N VAL A 721 -18.88 10.06 7.40
CA VAL A 721 -18.71 10.10 8.87
C VAL A 721 -19.17 11.45 9.42
N PRO A 722 -19.75 11.48 10.63
CA PRO A 722 -20.14 12.70 11.29
C PRO A 722 -18.96 13.33 12.03
N LEU A 723 -19.02 14.64 12.22
CA LEU A 723 -18.07 15.43 12.99
C LEU A 723 -18.83 16.28 14.02
N HIS A 724 -18.23 16.44 15.20
CA HIS A 724 -18.69 17.35 16.25
C HIS A 724 -20.11 17.06 16.75
N LEU A 725 -20.46 15.78 16.93
CA LEU A 725 -21.82 15.35 17.28
C LEU A 725 -22.30 15.90 18.63
N ALA A 726 -21.39 16.10 19.59
CA ALA A 726 -21.76 16.60 20.91
C ALA A 726 -22.31 18.04 20.85
N GLU A 727 -21.82 18.85 19.90
CA GLU A 727 -22.34 20.19 19.65
C GLU A 727 -23.76 20.14 19.07
N ILE A 728 -24.02 19.27 18.09
CA ILE A 728 -25.34 19.11 17.49
C ILE A 728 -26.35 18.65 18.54
N CYS A 729 -25.96 17.68 19.37
CA CYS A 729 -26.82 17.18 20.44
C CYS A 729 -27.12 18.25 21.49
N GLU A 730 -26.16 19.11 21.82
CA GLU A 730 -26.39 20.26 22.70
C GLU A 730 -27.31 21.32 22.06
N GLU A 731 -27.23 21.53 20.73
CA GLU A 731 -28.14 22.40 19.99
C GLU A 731 -29.58 21.85 19.95
N GLN A 732 -29.74 20.53 19.77
CA GLN A 732 -31.04 19.88 19.58
C GLN A 732 -31.68 19.36 20.88
N ASP A 733 -30.93 19.31 21.99
CA ASP A 733 -31.35 18.67 23.25
C ASP A 733 -31.78 17.20 23.05
N CYS A 734 -30.90 16.40 22.45
CA CYS A 734 -31.15 15.00 22.11
C CYS A 734 -29.93 14.09 22.37
N GLU A 735 -30.14 12.78 22.31
CA GLU A 735 -29.07 11.78 22.35
C GLU A 735 -28.41 11.59 20.96
N PRO A 736 -27.16 11.06 20.88
CA PRO A 736 -26.41 10.98 19.62
C PRO A 736 -27.11 10.25 18.48
N LEU A 737 -27.95 9.25 18.80
CA LEU A 737 -28.68 8.45 17.80
C LEU A 737 -30.04 9.07 17.40
N GLU A 738 -30.45 10.15 18.05
CA GLU A 738 -31.76 10.80 17.86
C GLU A 738 -31.68 12.09 17.02
N ILE A 739 -30.49 12.43 16.52
CA ILE A 739 -30.23 13.66 15.77
C ILE A 739 -31.12 13.76 14.53
N ASP A 740 -31.89 14.86 14.41
CA ASP A 740 -32.56 15.23 13.16
C ASP A 740 -31.54 15.88 12.21
N TRP A 741 -31.11 15.13 11.19
CA TRP A 741 -30.18 15.61 10.17
C TRP A 741 -30.76 16.66 9.21
N HIS A 742 -32.01 17.10 9.38
CA HIS A 742 -32.62 18.26 8.71
C HIS A 742 -32.35 18.34 7.19
N LYS A 743 -32.91 17.41 6.40
CA LYS A 743 -32.76 17.35 4.92
C LYS A 743 -31.32 17.56 4.41
N THR A 744 -30.32 17.29 5.25
CA THR A 744 -28.91 17.32 4.86
C THR A 744 -28.68 16.17 3.89
N ARG A 745 -27.99 16.47 2.79
CA ARG A 745 -27.87 15.57 1.66
C ARG A 745 -26.47 15.58 1.07
N LEU A 746 -26.04 14.39 0.69
CA LEU A 746 -24.80 14.11 -0.01
C LEU A 746 -25.07 14.19 -1.51
N LEU A 747 -24.24 14.92 -2.26
CA LEU A 747 -24.31 14.96 -3.71
C LEU A 747 -23.41 13.87 -4.30
N LEU A 748 -23.97 13.05 -5.19
CA LEU A 748 -23.23 12.00 -5.88
C LEU A 748 -22.89 12.42 -7.31
N PRO A 749 -21.72 12.05 -7.86
CA PRO A 749 -21.40 12.28 -9.25
C PRO A 749 -22.36 11.54 -10.20
N SER A 750 -22.61 12.07 -11.39
CA SER A 750 -23.51 11.44 -12.38
C SER A 750 -23.05 10.06 -12.88
N SER A 751 -21.79 9.70 -12.65
CA SER A 751 -21.21 8.39 -12.99
C SER A 751 -21.32 7.36 -11.87
N VAL A 752 -21.99 7.69 -10.76
CA VAL A 752 -22.13 6.80 -9.61
C VAL A 752 -22.96 5.55 -9.98
N PRO A 753 -22.58 4.36 -9.51
CA PRO A 753 -23.41 3.18 -9.67
C PRO A 753 -24.75 3.34 -8.91
N SER A 754 -25.82 2.76 -9.43
CA SER A 754 -27.20 3.08 -9.02
C SER A 754 -27.69 2.40 -7.74
N GLU A 755 -26.99 1.37 -7.26
CA GLU A 755 -27.36 0.63 -6.06
C GLU A 755 -26.24 0.71 -5.04
N TRP A 756 -26.61 0.80 -3.77
CA TRP A 756 -25.68 0.81 -2.66
C TRP A 756 -26.09 -0.20 -1.60
N THR A 757 -25.09 -0.76 -0.92
CA THR A 757 -25.23 -1.58 0.28
C THR A 757 -24.35 -0.99 1.36
N ASN A 758 -24.89 -0.77 2.56
CA ASN A 758 -24.12 -0.37 3.73
C ASN A 758 -23.45 -1.61 4.33
N ILE A 759 -22.13 -1.57 4.52
CA ILE A 759 -21.35 -2.74 4.95
C ILE A 759 -21.58 -3.12 6.42
N PHE A 760 -22.19 -2.24 7.21
CA PHE A 760 -22.34 -2.45 8.65
C PHE A 760 -23.62 -3.21 9.02
N ASN A 761 -24.69 -3.01 8.25
CA ASN A 761 -26.02 -3.53 8.54
C ASN A 761 -26.72 -4.12 7.31
N ASP A 762 -26.00 -4.29 6.18
CA ASP A 762 -26.49 -4.77 4.90
C ASP A 762 -27.70 -4.01 4.33
N ALA A 763 -28.01 -2.82 4.86
CA ALA A 763 -29.09 -1.98 4.34
C ALA A 763 -28.80 -1.61 2.89
N THR A 764 -29.81 -1.74 2.03
CA THR A 764 -29.67 -1.45 0.60
C THR A 764 -30.54 -0.28 0.18
N GLY A 765 -30.11 0.42 -0.86
CA GLY A 765 -30.88 1.49 -1.45
C GLY A 765 -30.40 1.87 -2.84
N LYS A 766 -31.05 2.89 -3.41
CA LYS A 766 -30.67 3.44 -4.70
C LYS A 766 -29.83 4.69 -4.50
N ALA A 767 -28.73 4.77 -5.23
CA ALA A 767 -27.92 5.96 -5.39
C ALA A 767 -28.48 6.76 -6.57
N GLU A 768 -29.23 7.81 -6.26
CA GLU A 768 -29.63 8.83 -7.22
C GLU A 768 -28.58 9.95 -7.25
N GLU A 769 -28.91 11.13 -7.80
CA GLU A 769 -28.00 12.30 -7.78
C GLU A 769 -27.73 12.82 -6.36
N GLU A 770 -28.61 12.53 -5.41
CA GLU A 770 -28.51 12.95 -4.01
C GLU A 770 -28.90 11.81 -3.05
N LEU A 771 -28.22 11.71 -1.89
CA LEU A 771 -28.59 10.82 -0.78
C LEU A 771 -28.89 11.64 0.48
N LEU A 772 -29.98 11.32 1.18
CA LEU A 772 -30.30 11.95 2.47
C LEU A 772 -29.45 11.34 3.58
N ILE A 773 -28.76 12.17 4.36
CA ILE A 773 -27.91 11.72 5.47
C ILE A 773 -28.75 10.98 6.51
N GLY A 774 -29.92 11.51 6.89
CA GLY A 774 -30.81 10.84 7.85
C GLY A 774 -31.30 9.46 7.38
N SER A 775 -31.31 9.18 6.07
CA SER A 775 -31.67 7.86 5.55
C SER A 775 -30.53 6.86 5.71
N ILE A 776 -29.31 7.26 5.36
CA ILE A 776 -28.13 6.39 5.45
C ILE A 776 -27.61 6.26 6.89
N PHE A 777 -27.96 7.20 7.79
CA PHE A 777 -27.63 7.16 9.21
C PHE A 777 -28.75 6.60 10.10
N SER A 778 -29.77 5.99 9.51
CA SER A 778 -30.98 5.56 10.24
C SER A 778 -30.71 4.49 11.30
N SER A 779 -29.71 3.63 11.10
CA SER A 779 -29.29 2.63 12.10
C SER A 779 -28.04 3.07 12.85
N PHE A 780 -27.01 3.54 12.13
CA PHE A 780 -25.71 3.93 12.67
C PHE A 780 -25.41 5.37 12.24
N PRO A 781 -24.85 6.25 13.08
CA PRO A 781 -24.54 7.63 12.71
C PRO A 781 -23.36 7.76 11.73
N PHE A 782 -23.00 6.71 11.00
CA PHE A 782 -21.98 6.68 9.96
C PHE A 782 -22.35 5.67 8.88
N ALA A 783 -21.78 5.82 7.69
CA ALA A 783 -22.06 4.95 6.56
C ALA A 783 -20.81 4.67 5.73
N VAL A 784 -20.57 3.40 5.42
CA VAL A 784 -19.64 2.97 4.37
C VAL A 784 -20.45 2.16 3.37
N LEU A 785 -20.67 2.75 2.21
CA LEU A 785 -21.56 2.23 1.19
C LEU A 785 -20.72 1.61 0.07
N LYS A 786 -20.96 0.35 -0.26
CA LYS A 786 -20.44 -0.29 -1.47
C LYS A 786 -21.44 -0.08 -2.59
N LEU A 787 -21.03 0.58 -3.67
CA LEU A 787 -21.91 0.87 -4.79
C LEU A 787 -21.65 -0.08 -5.94
N LYS A 788 -22.73 -0.60 -6.52
CA LYS A 788 -22.70 -1.51 -7.67
C LYS A 788 -23.69 -1.05 -8.75
N PRO A 789 -23.41 -1.30 -10.03
CA PRO A 789 -24.38 -1.06 -11.10
C PRO A 789 -25.61 -1.94 -10.87
N SER A 790 -26.83 -1.45 -11.14
CA SER A 790 -28.02 -2.32 -11.01
C SER A 790 -27.93 -3.51 -11.95
N GLU A 791 -28.24 -4.70 -11.44
CA GLU A 791 -28.35 -5.89 -12.25
C GLU A 791 -29.65 -5.84 -13.08
N ASN A 792 -29.54 -5.43 -14.34
CA ASN A 792 -30.59 -5.72 -15.31
C ASN A 792 -30.38 -7.14 -15.83
N LYS A 793 -31.34 -8.04 -15.55
CA LYS A 793 -31.35 -9.40 -16.10
C LYS A 793 -31.26 -9.45 -17.63
N ARG A 794 -31.68 -8.39 -18.33
CA ARG A 794 -31.48 -8.23 -19.79
C ARG A 794 -30.25 -7.39 -20.07
N SER A 795 -29.37 -7.93 -20.88
CA SER A 795 -28.11 -7.30 -21.28
C SER A 795 -28.01 -7.22 -22.81
N ALA A 796 -27.16 -6.32 -23.30
CA ALA A 796 -26.89 -6.12 -24.72
C ALA A 796 -25.39 -6.12 -24.98
N GLY A 797 -25.01 -6.34 -26.22
CA GLY A 797 -23.61 -6.35 -26.63
C GLY A 797 -23.43 -6.14 -28.12
N VAL A 798 -22.17 -6.08 -28.52
CA VAL A 798 -21.77 -5.85 -29.91
C VAL A 798 -20.89 -7.00 -30.37
N LEU A 799 -21.23 -7.60 -31.51
CA LEU A 799 -20.36 -8.51 -32.27
C LEU A 799 -19.45 -7.67 -33.17
N LEU A 800 -18.16 -7.57 -32.84
CA LEU A 800 -17.16 -6.87 -33.64
C LEU A 800 -15.78 -7.50 -33.43
N HIS A 801 -15.17 -8.00 -34.50
CA HIS A 801 -13.84 -8.58 -34.41
C HIS A 801 -12.76 -7.49 -34.35
N ILE A 802 -11.66 -7.75 -33.64
CA ILE A 802 -10.61 -6.74 -33.37
C ILE A 802 -9.95 -6.26 -34.65
N SER A 803 -9.81 -7.11 -35.67
CA SER A 803 -9.29 -6.73 -36.98
C SER A 803 -10.10 -5.64 -37.68
N SER A 804 -11.34 -5.40 -37.28
CA SER A 804 -12.22 -4.35 -37.82
C SER A 804 -12.00 -2.99 -37.17
N LEU A 805 -11.22 -2.90 -36.09
CA LEU A 805 -10.88 -1.64 -35.44
C LEU A 805 -9.85 -0.85 -36.27
N PRO A 806 -9.86 0.48 -36.19
CA PRO A 806 -8.81 1.29 -36.81
C PRO A 806 -7.44 1.00 -36.17
N SER A 807 -6.38 1.02 -36.98
CA SER A 807 -5.00 0.91 -36.51
C SER A 807 -4.06 1.64 -37.46
N LEU A 808 -2.97 2.18 -36.90
CA LEU A 808 -1.88 2.80 -37.66
C LEU A 808 -1.03 1.77 -38.42
N PHE A 809 -1.27 0.46 -38.23
CA PHE A 809 -0.49 -0.64 -38.81
C PHE A 809 -1.32 -1.54 -39.73
N GLY A 810 -2.40 -1.00 -40.30
CA GLY A 810 -3.17 -1.59 -41.41
C GLY A 810 -4.19 -2.67 -41.03
N ILE A 811 -4.18 -3.18 -39.80
CA ILE A 811 -5.21 -4.07 -39.24
C ILE A 811 -5.43 -3.73 -37.76
N GLY A 812 -6.68 -3.78 -37.30
CA GLY A 812 -6.98 -3.59 -35.88
C GLY A 812 -6.23 -4.61 -35.00
N ASP A 813 -5.79 -4.15 -33.83
CA ASP A 813 -4.95 -4.90 -32.90
C ASP A 813 -5.27 -4.56 -31.44
N PHE A 814 -4.55 -5.16 -30.49
CA PHE A 814 -4.74 -4.95 -29.04
C PHE A 814 -4.24 -3.59 -28.54
N GLY A 815 -3.98 -2.64 -29.43
CA GLY A 815 -3.48 -1.31 -29.12
C GLY A 815 -4.54 -0.33 -28.63
N PRO A 816 -4.22 0.97 -28.59
CA PRO A 816 -5.05 2.02 -27.99
C PRO A 816 -6.52 2.06 -28.47
N GLU A 817 -6.77 1.77 -29.75
CA GLU A 817 -8.13 1.82 -30.31
C GLU A 817 -9.04 0.70 -29.78
N ALA A 818 -8.49 -0.45 -29.36
CA ALA A 818 -9.28 -1.50 -28.71
C ALA A 818 -9.76 -1.09 -27.31
N TYR A 819 -8.90 -0.42 -26.54
CA TYR A 819 -9.25 0.12 -25.22
C TYR A 819 -10.30 1.24 -25.35
N LYS A 820 -10.11 2.11 -26.34
CA LYS A 820 -11.07 3.17 -26.64
C LYS A 820 -12.43 2.61 -27.07
N PHE A 821 -12.45 1.51 -27.82
CA PHE A 821 -13.70 0.82 -28.15
C PHE A 821 -14.36 0.22 -26.91
N ALA A 822 -13.60 -0.37 -25.99
CA ALA A 822 -14.12 -0.81 -24.69
C ALA A 822 -14.73 0.36 -23.89
N ASP A 823 -14.09 1.53 -23.88
CA ASP A 823 -14.65 2.74 -23.25
C ASP A 823 -15.98 3.16 -23.90
N ILE A 824 -16.08 3.08 -25.23
CA ILE A 824 -17.31 3.35 -25.97
C ILE A 824 -18.40 2.36 -25.55
N LEU A 825 -18.11 1.06 -25.50
CA LEU A 825 -19.05 0.04 -25.07
C LEU A 825 -19.54 0.30 -23.63
N ALA A 826 -18.64 0.64 -22.72
CA ALA A 826 -18.97 0.95 -21.33
C ALA A 826 -19.89 2.18 -21.24
N SER A 827 -19.55 3.25 -21.95
CA SER A 827 -20.37 4.49 -22.00
C SER A 827 -21.75 4.25 -22.62
N ALA A 828 -21.87 3.32 -23.57
CA ALA A 828 -23.12 2.89 -24.19
C ALA A 828 -23.85 1.80 -23.38
N LYS A 829 -23.39 1.48 -22.16
CA LYS A 829 -23.94 0.46 -21.26
C LYS A 829 -24.04 -0.94 -21.89
N GLN A 830 -23.16 -1.25 -22.83
CA GLN A 830 -23.03 -2.60 -23.39
C GLN A 830 -22.32 -3.50 -22.38
N LYS A 831 -22.78 -4.75 -22.27
CA LYS A 831 -22.27 -5.75 -21.33
C LYS A 831 -21.43 -6.82 -22.01
N TYR A 832 -21.65 -7.06 -23.30
CA TYR A 832 -20.90 -8.06 -24.05
C TYR A 832 -20.16 -7.45 -25.23
N TRP A 833 -18.89 -7.81 -25.39
CA TRP A 833 -18.17 -7.63 -26.65
C TRP A 833 -17.92 -9.02 -27.22
N GLN A 834 -18.69 -9.39 -28.25
CA GLN A 834 -18.51 -10.67 -28.92
C GLN A 834 -17.46 -10.58 -30.02
N ILE A 835 -16.58 -11.58 -30.04
CA ILE A 835 -15.38 -11.61 -30.87
C ILE A 835 -15.31 -12.99 -31.52
N LEU A 836 -15.19 -13.00 -32.85
CA LEU A 836 -14.91 -14.20 -33.64
C LEU A 836 -13.52 -14.78 -33.26
N PRO A 837 -13.16 -16.01 -33.70
CA PRO A 837 -11.94 -16.65 -33.21
C PRO A 837 -10.68 -15.80 -33.40
N LEU A 838 -9.87 -15.67 -32.34
CA LEU A 838 -8.62 -14.88 -32.35
C LEU A 838 -7.41 -15.66 -32.88
N ASN A 839 -7.66 -16.83 -33.46
CA ASN A 839 -6.64 -17.74 -33.93
C ASN A 839 -5.99 -17.25 -35.25
N PRO A 840 -4.77 -17.70 -35.57
CA PRO A 840 -4.09 -17.34 -36.82
C PRO A 840 -4.92 -17.64 -38.07
N THR A 841 -4.82 -16.77 -39.08
CA THR A 841 -5.53 -16.95 -40.36
C THR A 841 -4.54 -17.09 -41.51
N GLU A 842 -4.94 -17.79 -42.58
CA GLU A 842 -4.05 -18.07 -43.74
C GLU A 842 -4.71 -17.70 -45.07
N GLU A 843 -3.88 -17.28 -46.04
CA GLU A 843 -4.33 -16.86 -47.38
C GLU A 843 -5.08 -17.99 -48.11
N ALA A 844 -4.66 -19.25 -47.96
CA ALA A 844 -5.30 -20.42 -48.56
C ALA A 844 -6.78 -20.57 -48.13
N SER A 845 -7.15 -20.01 -46.99
CA SER A 845 -8.51 -19.99 -46.44
C SER A 845 -9.20 -18.62 -46.58
N MET A 846 -8.66 -17.73 -47.43
CA MET A 846 -9.09 -16.34 -47.57
C MET A 846 -9.11 -15.57 -46.23
N HIS A 847 -8.16 -15.88 -45.35
CA HIS A 847 -8.04 -15.33 -43.99
C HIS A 847 -9.26 -15.55 -43.09
N SER A 848 -10.00 -16.64 -43.27
CA SER A 848 -11.12 -16.99 -42.39
C SER A 848 -10.63 -17.39 -40.99
N PRO A 849 -11.16 -16.79 -39.89
CA PRO A 849 -10.83 -17.18 -38.53
C PRO A 849 -11.38 -18.56 -38.14
N TYR A 850 -12.33 -19.09 -38.90
CA TYR A 850 -12.90 -20.43 -38.72
C TYR A 850 -12.06 -21.55 -39.35
N SER A 851 -11.02 -21.21 -40.12
CA SER A 851 -10.12 -22.17 -40.78
C SER A 851 -8.68 -21.98 -40.32
N SER A 852 -8.49 -21.88 -39.00
CA SER A 852 -7.17 -21.62 -38.42
C SER A 852 -6.24 -22.84 -38.46
N CYS A 853 -4.93 -22.56 -38.58
CA CYS A 853 -3.88 -23.56 -38.44
C CYS A 853 -3.57 -23.93 -36.97
N SER A 854 -4.26 -23.32 -36.00
CA SER A 854 -4.28 -23.79 -34.61
C SER A 854 -5.57 -23.41 -33.90
N SER A 855 -6.12 -24.32 -33.10
CA SER A 855 -7.29 -24.06 -32.27
C SER A 855 -7.00 -23.34 -30.94
N MET A 856 -5.71 -23.19 -30.58
CA MET A 856 -5.25 -22.64 -29.29
C MET A 856 -4.32 -21.43 -29.43
N ALA A 857 -3.55 -21.35 -30.52
CA ALA A 857 -2.63 -20.22 -30.74
C ALA A 857 -3.39 -18.92 -31.04
N GLY A 858 -2.80 -17.79 -30.65
CA GLY A 858 -3.26 -16.44 -30.99
C GLY A 858 -2.65 -15.90 -32.28
N ASN A 859 -3.41 -15.07 -33.00
CA ASN A 859 -2.99 -14.46 -34.26
C ASN A 859 -1.93 -13.35 -34.05
N PRO A 860 -0.70 -13.50 -34.56
CA PRO A 860 0.36 -12.50 -34.41
C PRO A 860 0.01 -11.12 -35.01
N LEU A 861 -0.92 -11.06 -35.98
CA LEU A 861 -1.35 -9.80 -36.59
C LEU A 861 -2.13 -8.91 -35.61
N LEU A 862 -2.62 -9.45 -34.50
CA LEU A 862 -3.36 -8.70 -33.47
C LEU A 862 -2.45 -8.11 -32.39
N ILE A 863 -1.13 -8.39 -32.42
CA ILE A 863 -0.16 -7.77 -31.52
C ILE A 863 0.01 -6.29 -31.91
N SER A 864 0.00 -5.42 -30.90
CA SER A 864 0.16 -3.97 -31.06
C SER A 864 1.64 -3.55 -31.03
N PRO A 865 2.15 -2.95 -32.13
CA PRO A 865 3.50 -2.37 -32.13
C PRO A 865 3.65 -1.18 -31.16
N GLU A 866 2.56 -0.45 -30.88
CA GLU A 866 2.58 0.68 -29.94
C GLU A 866 2.84 0.22 -28.50
N TYR A 867 2.28 -0.93 -28.10
CA TYR A 867 2.57 -1.49 -26.78
C TYR A 867 3.93 -2.15 -26.71
N LEU A 868 4.43 -2.76 -27.79
CA LEU A 868 5.83 -3.19 -27.84
C LEU A 868 6.81 -2.01 -27.67
N LEU A 869 6.46 -0.81 -28.15
CA LEU A 869 7.23 0.41 -27.88
C LEU A 869 7.12 0.83 -26.40
N LYS A 870 5.90 0.84 -25.84
CA LYS A 870 5.66 1.21 -24.43
C LYS A 870 6.39 0.29 -23.45
N GLU A 871 6.51 -1.00 -23.78
CA GLU A 871 7.23 -2.01 -23.01
C GLU A 871 8.75 -2.00 -23.26
N GLY A 872 9.25 -1.12 -24.12
CA GLY A 872 10.69 -0.97 -24.39
C GLY A 872 11.26 -2.00 -25.37
N PHE A 873 10.44 -2.87 -25.96
CA PHE A 873 10.85 -3.84 -26.98
C PHE A 873 11.02 -3.21 -28.38
N LEU A 874 10.41 -2.07 -28.66
CA LEU A 874 10.67 -1.24 -29.84
C LEU A 874 11.15 0.16 -29.45
N ARG A 875 11.76 0.88 -30.40
CA ARG A 875 12.10 2.30 -30.24
C ARG A 875 11.19 3.17 -31.11
N ASP A 876 11.00 4.42 -30.74
CA ASP A 876 10.16 5.37 -31.47
C ASP A 876 10.55 5.49 -32.97
N ARG A 877 11.85 5.39 -33.28
CA ARG A 877 12.38 5.36 -34.65
C ARG A 877 11.94 4.15 -35.48
N ASP A 878 11.55 3.04 -34.84
CA ASP A 878 11.10 1.83 -35.51
C ASP A 878 9.66 1.97 -36.03
N LEU A 879 8.83 2.82 -35.40
CA LEU A 879 7.42 3.01 -35.77
C LEU A 879 7.18 4.19 -36.71
N LYS A 880 7.88 5.32 -36.55
CA LYS A 880 7.58 6.59 -37.26
C LYS A 880 7.57 6.54 -38.79
N LYS A 881 8.22 5.55 -39.42
CA LYS A 881 8.25 5.38 -40.90
C LYS A 881 7.22 4.38 -41.43
N GLN A 882 6.41 3.79 -40.54
CA GLN A 882 5.61 2.59 -40.81
C GLN A 882 4.09 2.83 -40.68
N TYR A 883 3.65 4.09 -40.52
CA TYR A 883 2.24 4.42 -40.38
C TYR A 883 1.48 4.27 -41.69
N VAL A 884 0.33 3.62 -41.61
CA VAL A 884 -0.58 3.34 -42.72
C VAL A 884 -1.86 4.14 -42.51
N ILE A 885 -2.36 4.77 -43.57
CA ILE A 885 -3.65 5.47 -43.51
C ILE A 885 -4.76 4.41 -43.50
N PRO A 886 -5.69 4.42 -42.51
CA PRO A 886 -6.79 3.46 -42.46
C PRO A 886 -7.66 3.51 -43.72
N THR A 887 -8.05 2.34 -44.24
CA THR A 887 -8.97 2.19 -45.37
C THR A 887 -10.10 1.22 -45.05
N ASP A 888 -11.09 1.09 -45.92
CA ASP A 888 -12.22 0.15 -45.77
C ASP A 888 -11.86 -1.30 -46.14
N ARG A 889 -10.61 -1.56 -46.56
CA ARG A 889 -10.10 -2.88 -46.92
C ARG A 889 -8.73 -3.14 -46.29
N ILE A 890 -8.41 -4.41 -46.08
CA ILE A 890 -7.12 -4.85 -45.53
C ILE A 890 -6.27 -5.44 -46.66
N ASP A 891 -5.03 -4.97 -46.78
CA ASP A 891 -3.98 -5.65 -47.56
C ASP A 891 -3.22 -6.61 -46.63
N PHE A 892 -3.70 -7.85 -46.53
CA PHE A 892 -3.17 -8.83 -45.59
C PHE A 892 -1.68 -9.12 -45.82
N LYS A 893 -1.24 -9.16 -47.08
CA LYS A 893 0.15 -9.44 -47.43
C LYS A 893 1.06 -8.33 -46.90
N PHE A 894 0.73 -7.08 -47.21
CA PHE A 894 1.49 -5.93 -46.73
C PHE A 894 1.53 -5.86 -45.20
N VAL A 895 0.38 -6.06 -44.54
CA VAL A 895 0.27 -6.04 -43.06
C VAL A 895 1.09 -7.15 -42.42
N GLN A 896 1.07 -8.36 -42.99
CA GLN A 896 1.84 -9.48 -42.49
C GLN A 896 3.35 -9.23 -42.61
N GLU A 897 3.82 -8.70 -43.74
CA GLU A 897 5.22 -8.30 -43.93
C GLU A 897 5.64 -7.21 -42.92
N LEU A 898 4.80 -6.20 -42.73
CA LEU A 898 5.02 -5.10 -41.80
C LEU A 898 5.12 -5.56 -40.34
N LYS A 899 4.09 -6.25 -39.84
CA LYS A 899 4.03 -6.68 -38.43
C LYS A 899 5.08 -7.72 -38.11
N SER A 900 5.35 -8.66 -39.01
CA SER A 900 6.42 -9.65 -38.82
C SER A 900 7.79 -8.99 -38.70
N ALA A 901 8.07 -7.95 -39.50
CA ALA A 901 9.33 -7.21 -39.42
C ALA A 901 9.50 -6.46 -38.09
N LEU A 902 8.41 -5.89 -37.54
CA LEU A 902 8.42 -5.20 -36.25
C LEU A 902 8.56 -6.18 -35.08
N ILE A 903 7.78 -7.27 -35.08
CA ILE A 903 7.85 -8.32 -34.05
C ILE A 903 9.25 -8.95 -34.00
N LYS A 904 9.86 -9.23 -35.15
CA LYS A 904 11.22 -9.79 -35.22
C LYS A 904 12.28 -8.85 -34.64
N LYS A 905 12.13 -7.53 -34.83
CA LYS A 905 13.00 -6.54 -34.17
C LYS A 905 12.79 -6.54 -32.66
N ALA A 906 11.54 -6.63 -32.22
CA ALA A 906 11.19 -6.67 -30.81
C ALA A 906 11.78 -7.91 -30.11
N TYR A 907 11.67 -9.08 -30.73
CA TYR A 907 12.25 -10.32 -30.22
C TYR A 907 13.78 -10.27 -30.11
N ARG A 908 14.48 -9.73 -31.13
CA ARG A 908 15.95 -9.55 -31.06
C ARG A 908 16.35 -8.68 -29.88
N ARG A 909 15.62 -7.59 -29.65
CA ARG A 909 15.86 -6.70 -28.51
C ARG A 909 15.59 -7.38 -27.17
N PHE A 910 14.51 -8.16 -27.09
CA PHE A 910 14.22 -8.99 -25.92
C PHE A 910 15.42 -9.90 -25.61
N LYS A 911 15.95 -10.61 -26.60
CA LYS A 911 17.09 -11.52 -26.42
C LYS A 911 18.41 -10.82 -26.07
N ASP A 912 18.67 -9.64 -26.65
CA ASP A 912 19.94 -8.93 -26.49
C ASP A 912 20.02 -8.09 -25.20
N GLU A 913 18.90 -7.51 -24.76
CA GLU A 913 18.86 -6.52 -23.66
C GLU A 913 18.14 -7.02 -22.40
N TYR A 914 17.48 -8.18 -22.44
CA TYR A 914 16.74 -8.74 -21.30
C TYR A 914 17.16 -10.19 -21.06
N LEU A 915 17.37 -10.56 -19.79
CA LEU A 915 17.42 -11.97 -19.40
C LEU A 915 16.02 -12.57 -19.55
N PRO A 916 15.87 -13.87 -19.89
CA PRO A 916 14.57 -14.53 -19.90
C PRO A 916 13.88 -14.28 -18.56
N SER A 917 12.79 -13.50 -18.56
CA SER A 917 12.05 -13.23 -17.34
C SER A 917 11.38 -14.50 -16.85
N ASP A 918 11.25 -14.66 -15.53
CA ASP A 918 10.53 -15.80 -14.93
C ASP A 918 9.14 -15.97 -15.58
N ASP A 919 8.46 -14.88 -15.94
CA ASP A 919 7.16 -14.89 -16.63
C ASP A 919 7.14 -15.60 -17.99
N PHE A 920 8.18 -15.43 -18.82
CA PHE A 920 8.24 -16.07 -20.14
C PHE A 920 8.46 -17.57 -20.01
N MET A 921 9.33 -17.98 -19.08
CA MET A 921 9.60 -19.39 -18.80
C MET A 921 8.36 -20.07 -18.21
N LEU A 922 7.71 -19.45 -17.22
CA LEU A 922 6.47 -19.93 -16.63
C LEU A 922 5.33 -20.05 -17.66
N PHE A 923 5.22 -19.09 -18.59
CA PHE A 923 4.28 -19.18 -19.71
C PHE A 923 4.57 -20.41 -20.58
N CYS A 924 5.84 -20.62 -20.96
CA CYS A 924 6.23 -21.76 -21.79
C CYS A 924 5.94 -23.10 -21.10
N GLU A 925 6.21 -23.21 -19.79
CA GLU A 925 5.94 -24.42 -19.01
C GLU A 925 4.44 -24.69 -18.90
N ARG A 926 3.64 -23.67 -18.57
CA ARG A 926 2.18 -23.79 -18.41
C ARG A 926 1.48 -24.20 -19.71
N GLU A 927 1.93 -23.68 -20.85
CA GLU A 927 1.28 -23.86 -22.15
C GLU A 927 1.91 -24.97 -23.02
N ALA A 928 2.89 -25.71 -22.47
CA ALA A 928 3.75 -26.63 -23.22
C ALA A 928 2.97 -27.67 -24.07
N SER A 929 1.80 -28.13 -23.59
CA SER A 929 1.01 -29.20 -24.25
C SER A 929 0.64 -28.88 -25.70
N TRP A 930 0.35 -27.62 -26.00
CA TRP A 930 -0.02 -27.17 -27.35
C TRP A 930 1.05 -26.26 -27.96
N LEU A 931 1.69 -25.43 -27.14
CA LEU A 931 2.64 -24.42 -27.60
C LEU A 931 3.85 -25.05 -28.29
N ASP A 932 4.37 -26.17 -27.76
CA ASP A 932 5.52 -26.86 -28.33
C ASP A 932 5.20 -27.45 -29.71
N ASN A 933 4.02 -28.06 -29.84
CA ASN A 933 3.57 -28.62 -31.11
C ASN A 933 3.27 -27.53 -32.13
N TYR A 934 2.64 -26.42 -31.71
CA TYR A 934 2.37 -25.28 -32.59
C TYR A 934 3.66 -24.61 -33.08
N ALA A 935 4.61 -24.32 -32.19
CA ALA A 935 5.88 -23.69 -32.56
C ALA A 935 6.69 -24.57 -33.51
N LEU A 936 6.70 -25.88 -33.28
CA LEU A 936 7.34 -26.84 -34.18
C LEU A 936 6.63 -26.93 -35.53
N TYR A 937 5.30 -27.01 -35.55
CA TYR A 937 4.48 -27.02 -36.78
C TYR A 937 4.76 -25.78 -37.63
N ARG A 938 4.78 -24.58 -37.03
CA ARG A 938 5.06 -23.33 -37.73
C ARG A 938 6.48 -23.30 -38.30
N ALA A 939 7.48 -23.74 -37.53
CA ALA A 939 8.86 -23.82 -38.01
C ALA A 939 9.02 -24.81 -39.19
N LEU A 940 8.33 -25.95 -39.16
CA LEU A 940 8.29 -26.91 -40.27
C LEU A 940 7.58 -26.33 -41.50
N LYS A 941 6.45 -25.65 -41.31
CA LYS A 941 5.71 -25.00 -42.40
C LYS A 941 6.58 -23.97 -43.10
N ASP A 942 7.41 -23.23 -42.37
CA ASP A 942 8.39 -22.30 -42.95
C ASP A 942 9.51 -23.03 -43.73
N GLU A 943 10.03 -24.15 -43.21
CA GLU A 943 11.05 -24.97 -43.89
C GLU A 943 10.55 -25.55 -45.22
N PHE A 944 9.28 -25.98 -45.26
CA PHE A 944 8.64 -26.56 -46.44
C PHE A 944 7.94 -25.52 -47.33
N GLY A 945 8.23 -24.22 -47.17
CA GLY A 945 7.72 -23.18 -48.08
C GLY A 945 6.20 -22.97 -48.03
N GLN A 946 5.61 -23.08 -46.83
CA GLN A 946 4.18 -22.99 -46.56
C GLN A 946 3.32 -24.13 -47.13
N LEU A 947 3.91 -25.24 -47.58
CA LEU A 947 3.16 -26.44 -47.96
C LEU A 947 2.37 -27.02 -46.78
N ALA A 948 1.22 -27.62 -47.06
CA ALA A 948 0.39 -28.28 -46.06
C ALA A 948 1.09 -29.52 -45.48
N TRP A 949 0.81 -29.87 -44.23
CA TRP A 949 1.58 -30.91 -43.53
C TRP A 949 1.53 -32.30 -44.20
N TYR A 950 0.43 -32.60 -44.89
CA TYR A 950 0.25 -33.87 -45.59
C TYR A 950 1.04 -33.97 -46.92
N GLU A 951 1.66 -32.87 -47.35
CA GLU A 951 2.59 -32.79 -48.49
C GLU A 951 4.07 -32.79 -48.06
N TRP A 952 4.36 -32.74 -46.75
CA TRP A 952 5.73 -32.85 -46.25
C TRP A 952 6.29 -34.27 -46.48
N SER A 953 7.61 -34.40 -46.39
CA SER A 953 8.24 -35.73 -46.45
C SER A 953 7.76 -36.61 -45.30
N ASP A 954 7.68 -37.93 -45.53
CA ASP A 954 7.09 -38.89 -44.58
C ASP A 954 7.69 -38.79 -43.17
N ALA A 955 8.99 -38.47 -43.05
CA ALA A 955 9.65 -38.29 -41.77
C ALA A 955 9.04 -37.17 -40.90
N PHE A 956 8.59 -36.06 -41.49
CA PHE A 956 7.96 -34.96 -40.73
C PHE A 956 6.44 -35.06 -40.73
N LYS A 957 5.86 -35.56 -41.83
CA LYS A 957 4.42 -35.82 -41.96
C LYS A 957 3.94 -36.86 -40.93
N LEU A 958 4.66 -37.98 -40.78
CA LEU A 958 4.36 -39.04 -39.81
C LEU A 958 5.07 -38.84 -38.46
N ARG A 959 5.73 -37.70 -38.25
CA ARG A 959 6.39 -37.31 -36.99
C ARG A 959 7.39 -38.35 -36.48
N ASP A 960 8.33 -38.78 -37.34
CA ASP A 960 9.45 -39.62 -36.91
C ASP A 960 10.21 -38.94 -35.74
N PRO A 961 10.32 -39.56 -34.56
CA PRO A 961 10.87 -38.91 -33.38
C PRO A 961 12.29 -38.38 -33.57
N LYS A 962 13.11 -39.09 -34.35
CA LYS A 962 14.50 -38.70 -34.59
C LYS A 962 14.60 -37.51 -35.54
N ALA A 963 13.81 -37.49 -36.60
CA ALA A 963 13.73 -36.37 -37.54
C ALA A 963 13.21 -35.10 -36.84
N ILE A 964 12.16 -35.24 -36.01
CA ILE A 964 11.57 -34.14 -35.26
C ILE A 964 12.57 -33.54 -34.26
N GLU A 965 13.24 -34.36 -33.45
CA GLU A 965 14.21 -33.85 -32.48
C GLU A 965 15.43 -33.21 -33.15
N THR A 966 15.94 -33.82 -34.23
CA THR A 966 17.04 -33.22 -35.02
C THR A 966 16.66 -31.86 -35.59
N PHE A 967 15.43 -31.71 -36.08
CA PHE A 967 14.91 -30.44 -36.57
C PHE A 967 14.68 -29.43 -35.44
N ARG A 968 14.13 -29.86 -34.30
CA ARG A 968 13.93 -29.02 -33.12
C ARG A 968 15.25 -28.38 -32.67
N PHE A 969 16.33 -29.18 -32.57
CA PHE A 969 17.65 -28.66 -32.22
C PHE A 969 18.22 -27.70 -33.28
N SER A 970 18.01 -27.97 -34.57
CA SER A 970 18.54 -27.10 -35.64
C SER A 970 17.78 -25.77 -35.78
N LYS A 971 16.56 -25.67 -35.23
CA LYS A 971 15.67 -24.49 -35.31
C LYS A 971 15.29 -23.90 -33.95
N ILE A 972 16.07 -24.16 -32.90
CA ILE A 972 15.73 -23.75 -31.52
C ILE A 972 15.40 -22.26 -31.38
N GLU A 973 16.17 -21.39 -32.04
CA GLU A 973 15.95 -19.94 -32.01
C GLU A 973 14.63 -19.50 -32.67
N GLN A 974 14.26 -20.15 -33.78
CA GLN A 974 12.99 -19.87 -34.48
C GLN A 974 11.80 -20.37 -33.65
N ILE A 975 11.93 -21.53 -33.01
CA ILE A 975 10.90 -22.09 -32.12
C ILE A 975 10.69 -21.17 -30.91
N GLU A 976 11.77 -20.69 -30.31
CA GLU A 976 11.72 -19.73 -29.20
C GLU A 976 11.08 -18.39 -29.60
N GLU A 977 11.39 -17.88 -30.80
CA GLU A 977 10.73 -16.68 -31.37
C GLU A 977 9.21 -16.89 -31.46
N ILE A 978 8.76 -18.03 -31.97
CA ILE A 978 7.32 -18.34 -32.09
C ILE A 978 6.65 -18.44 -30.72
N LYS A 979 7.33 -19.04 -29.72
CA LYS A 979 6.85 -19.10 -28.34
C LYS A 979 6.73 -17.71 -27.73
N TRP A 980 7.72 -16.86 -27.94
CA TRP A 980 7.73 -15.49 -27.46
C TRP A 980 6.60 -14.65 -28.08
N ILE A 981 6.30 -14.85 -29.36
CA ILE A 981 5.15 -14.21 -30.02
C ILE A 981 3.83 -14.58 -29.32
N GLN A 982 3.64 -15.85 -28.96
CA GLN A 982 2.46 -16.30 -28.23
C GLN A 982 2.40 -15.74 -26.80
N PHE A 983 3.55 -15.60 -26.13
CA PHE A 983 3.65 -14.94 -24.84
C PHE A 983 3.18 -13.48 -24.93
N ILE A 984 3.68 -12.71 -25.91
CA ILE A 984 3.28 -11.31 -26.11
C ILE A 984 1.80 -11.21 -26.46
N PHE A 985 1.29 -12.09 -27.33
CA PHE A 985 -0.14 -12.17 -27.63
C PHE A 985 -0.94 -12.35 -26.34
N ASN A 986 -0.59 -13.33 -25.52
CA ASN A 986 -1.27 -13.64 -24.27
C ASN A 986 -1.22 -12.46 -23.29
N LYS A 987 -0.07 -11.79 -23.18
CA LYS A 987 0.13 -10.64 -22.30
C LYS A 987 -0.75 -9.46 -22.70
N GLN A 988 -0.73 -9.07 -23.98
CA GLN A 988 -1.55 -7.95 -24.48
C GLN A 988 -3.04 -8.27 -24.42
N TRP A 989 -3.44 -9.50 -24.80
CA TRP A 989 -4.83 -9.92 -24.74
C TRP A 989 -5.37 -9.95 -23.31
N SER A 990 -4.62 -10.52 -22.37
CA SER A 990 -5.03 -10.59 -20.96
C SER A 990 -5.17 -9.21 -20.34
N ALA A 991 -4.32 -8.26 -20.72
CA ALA A 991 -4.42 -6.86 -20.30
C ALA A 991 -5.70 -6.20 -20.82
N LEU A 992 -6.07 -6.42 -22.09
CA LEU A 992 -7.30 -5.88 -22.67
C LEU A 992 -8.55 -6.55 -22.04
N LYS A 993 -8.56 -7.88 -21.87
CA LYS A 993 -9.63 -8.61 -21.19
C LYS A 993 -9.85 -8.08 -19.77
N SER A 994 -8.78 -7.92 -19.00
CA SER A 994 -8.85 -7.40 -17.63
C SER A 994 -9.41 -5.97 -17.61
N TYR A 995 -9.02 -5.14 -18.58
CA TYR A 995 -9.56 -3.79 -18.74
C TYR A 995 -11.07 -3.79 -19.03
N CYS A 996 -11.51 -4.59 -20.02
CA CYS A 996 -12.93 -4.75 -20.33
C CYS A 996 -13.73 -5.25 -19.12
N ASN A 997 -13.22 -6.24 -18.40
CA ASN A 997 -13.86 -6.80 -17.20
C ASN A 997 -13.95 -5.75 -16.08
N GLY A 998 -12.93 -4.90 -15.89
CA GLY A 998 -12.96 -3.77 -14.95
C GLY A 998 -14.05 -2.74 -15.30
N LEU A 999 -14.35 -2.57 -16.59
CA LEU A 999 -15.47 -1.76 -17.09
C LEU A 999 -16.83 -2.48 -17.03
N GLY A 1000 -16.87 -3.73 -16.57
CA GLY A 1000 -18.09 -4.55 -16.51
C GLY A 1000 -18.57 -5.04 -17.89
N ILE A 1001 -17.64 -5.17 -18.85
CA ILE A 1001 -17.85 -5.74 -20.18
C ILE A 1001 -17.23 -7.14 -20.21
N SER A 1002 -18.05 -8.16 -20.43
CA SER A 1002 -17.58 -9.53 -20.64
C SER A 1002 -17.23 -9.78 -22.10
N LEU A 1003 -16.08 -10.39 -22.34
CA LEU A 1003 -15.65 -10.83 -23.65
C LEU A 1003 -16.33 -12.15 -24.01
N PHE A 1004 -17.08 -12.14 -25.11
CA PHE A 1004 -17.83 -13.27 -25.58
C PHE A 1004 -17.13 -13.88 -26.79
N GLY A 1005 -16.50 -15.03 -26.60
CA GLY A 1005 -15.78 -15.75 -27.63
C GLY A 1005 -16.65 -16.66 -28.48
N ASP A 1006 -16.11 -17.00 -29.64
CA ASP A 1006 -16.70 -17.90 -30.59
C ASP A 1006 -15.76 -19.08 -30.86
N MET A 1007 -16.24 -20.31 -30.70
CA MET A 1007 -15.41 -21.51 -30.76
C MET A 1007 -15.88 -22.42 -31.90
N PRO A 1008 -15.14 -22.48 -33.02
CA PRO A 1008 -15.48 -23.33 -34.16
C PRO A 1008 -15.53 -24.80 -33.76
N PHE A 1009 -16.51 -25.58 -34.25
CA PHE A 1009 -16.58 -27.00 -33.88
C PHE A 1009 -15.40 -27.78 -34.46
N TYR A 1010 -15.21 -27.69 -35.77
CA TYR A 1010 -14.17 -28.41 -36.51
C TYR A 1010 -12.84 -27.66 -36.55
N THR A 1011 -11.76 -28.40 -36.78
CA THR A 1011 -10.41 -27.87 -36.98
C THR A 1011 -9.99 -28.00 -38.43
N SER A 1012 -9.23 -27.03 -38.94
CA SER A 1012 -8.67 -27.11 -40.30
C SER A 1012 -7.85 -28.38 -40.47
N TYR A 1013 -7.95 -29.00 -41.65
CA TYR A 1013 -7.16 -30.19 -41.97
C TYR A 1013 -5.66 -29.88 -41.94
N ASP A 1014 -5.24 -28.76 -42.52
CA ASP A 1014 -3.86 -28.27 -42.42
C ASP A 1014 -3.67 -27.43 -41.15
N SER A 1015 -3.54 -28.09 -40.01
CA SER A 1015 -3.35 -27.44 -38.70
C SER A 1015 -2.36 -28.20 -37.82
N ALA A 1016 -1.80 -27.49 -36.83
CA ALA A 1016 -0.99 -28.08 -35.78
C ALA A 1016 -1.79 -29.10 -34.95
N ASP A 1017 -3.10 -28.89 -34.78
CA ASP A 1017 -3.98 -29.78 -34.01
C ASP A 1017 -4.10 -31.16 -34.66
N VAL A 1018 -4.41 -31.19 -35.96
CA VAL A 1018 -4.55 -32.43 -36.74
C VAL A 1018 -3.20 -33.12 -36.94
N TRP A 1019 -2.15 -32.35 -37.27
CA TRP A 1019 -0.81 -32.91 -37.45
C TRP A 1019 -0.24 -33.53 -36.18
N ALA A 1020 -0.44 -32.90 -35.01
CA ALA A 1020 0.10 -33.40 -33.75
C ALA A 1020 -0.72 -34.55 -33.13
N ASN A 1021 -2.01 -34.68 -33.49
CA ASN A 1021 -2.93 -35.66 -32.92
C ASN A 1021 -3.76 -36.37 -34.00
N PRO A 1022 -3.15 -36.97 -35.04
CA PRO A 1022 -3.87 -37.51 -36.20
C PRO A 1022 -4.88 -38.61 -35.83
N GLU A 1023 -4.64 -39.35 -34.74
CA GLU A 1023 -5.51 -40.42 -34.23
C GLU A 1023 -6.87 -39.94 -33.71
N LEU A 1024 -7.01 -38.64 -33.41
CA LEU A 1024 -8.27 -38.05 -32.95
C LEU A 1024 -9.23 -37.74 -34.11
N PHE A 1025 -8.77 -37.88 -35.36
CA PHE A 1025 -9.49 -37.50 -36.57
C PHE A 1025 -9.67 -38.69 -37.51
N CYS A 1026 -10.68 -38.64 -38.38
CA CYS A 1026 -10.96 -39.68 -39.38
C CYS A 1026 -9.98 -39.61 -40.55
N LEU A 1027 -8.73 -40.04 -40.31
CA LEU A 1027 -7.65 -40.13 -41.29
C LEU A 1027 -7.22 -41.59 -41.54
N ASP A 1028 -6.62 -41.86 -42.69
CA ASP A 1028 -5.92 -43.13 -42.96
C ASP A 1028 -4.48 -43.13 -42.41
N GLU A 1029 -3.78 -44.28 -42.49
CA GLU A 1029 -2.39 -44.43 -42.02
C GLU A 1029 -1.39 -43.51 -42.75
N SER A 1030 -1.74 -43.04 -43.95
CA SER A 1030 -0.96 -42.06 -44.71
C SER A 1030 -1.36 -40.62 -44.43
N GLY A 1031 -2.24 -40.40 -43.45
CA GLY A 1031 -2.73 -39.09 -43.03
C GLY A 1031 -3.83 -38.49 -43.92
N ARG A 1032 -4.37 -39.21 -44.92
CA ARG A 1032 -5.43 -38.67 -45.80
C ARG A 1032 -6.80 -38.72 -45.15
N ILE A 1033 -7.64 -37.71 -45.39
CA ILE A 1033 -9.01 -37.67 -44.86
C ILE A 1033 -9.85 -38.84 -45.39
N LEU A 1034 -10.57 -39.52 -44.49
CA LEU A 1034 -11.58 -40.53 -44.82
C LEU A 1034 -13.00 -39.97 -44.77
N GLY A 1035 -13.29 -39.15 -43.75
CA GLY A 1035 -14.60 -38.52 -43.54
C GLY A 1035 -14.47 -37.01 -43.38
N VAL A 1036 -15.25 -36.27 -44.16
CA VAL A 1036 -15.24 -34.81 -44.24
C VAL A 1036 -16.51 -34.25 -43.59
N ALA A 1037 -16.34 -33.18 -42.83
CA ALA A 1037 -17.43 -32.44 -42.22
C ALA A 1037 -18.24 -31.64 -43.26
N GLY A 1038 -19.55 -31.62 -43.09
CA GLY A 1038 -20.44 -30.80 -43.89
C GLY A 1038 -21.84 -30.70 -43.30
N VAL A 1039 -22.77 -30.19 -44.10
CA VAL A 1039 -24.21 -30.16 -43.80
C VAL A 1039 -25.02 -30.66 -45.00
N PRO A 1040 -26.17 -31.30 -44.77
CA PRO A 1040 -27.02 -31.79 -45.84
C PRO A 1040 -27.55 -30.63 -46.72
N PRO A 1041 -28.07 -30.92 -47.92
CA PRO A 1041 -28.76 -29.93 -48.74
C PRO A 1041 -29.93 -29.28 -48.00
N ASP A 1042 -29.99 -27.95 -48.05
CA ASP A 1042 -31.04 -27.14 -47.44
C ASP A 1042 -31.55 -26.07 -48.42
N TYR A 1043 -32.43 -25.18 -47.94
CA TYR A 1043 -32.98 -24.09 -48.75
C TYR A 1043 -31.91 -23.07 -49.22
N PHE A 1044 -30.76 -22.98 -48.54
CA PHE A 1044 -29.67 -22.08 -48.89
C PHE A 1044 -28.73 -22.68 -49.94
N ASN A 1045 -28.48 -23.99 -49.90
CA ASN A 1045 -27.62 -24.69 -50.84
C ASN A 1045 -28.14 -26.10 -51.19
N ASN A 1046 -28.68 -26.24 -52.39
CA ASN A 1046 -29.19 -27.52 -52.94
C ASN A 1046 -28.11 -28.62 -53.12
N ASN A 1047 -26.83 -28.31 -52.94
CA ASN A 1047 -25.73 -29.29 -52.94
C ASN A 1047 -25.25 -29.65 -51.53
N GLY A 1048 -25.82 -29.04 -50.49
CA GLY A 1048 -25.26 -29.00 -49.14
C GLY A 1048 -23.92 -28.27 -49.10
N GLN A 1049 -23.31 -28.16 -47.93
CA GLN A 1049 -22.00 -27.53 -47.78
C GLN A 1049 -20.96 -28.56 -47.36
N LEU A 1050 -19.82 -28.56 -48.04
CA LEU A 1050 -18.68 -29.41 -47.74
C LEU A 1050 -17.54 -28.52 -47.26
N TRP A 1051 -17.11 -28.69 -46.01
CA TRP A 1051 -16.18 -27.75 -45.36
C TRP A 1051 -14.71 -28.16 -45.47
N GLY A 1052 -14.43 -29.38 -45.95
CA GLY A 1052 -13.05 -29.85 -46.16
C GLY A 1052 -12.26 -30.15 -44.86
N MET A 1053 -12.94 -30.16 -43.72
CA MET A 1053 -12.35 -30.46 -42.41
C MET A 1053 -12.59 -31.94 -42.04
N PRO A 1054 -11.63 -32.63 -41.39
CA PRO A 1054 -11.84 -34.01 -40.97
C PRO A 1054 -12.84 -34.07 -39.80
N VAL A 1055 -13.69 -35.10 -39.80
CA VAL A 1055 -14.55 -35.37 -38.62
C VAL A 1055 -13.76 -36.04 -37.50
N PHE A 1056 -14.23 -35.91 -36.26
CA PHE A 1056 -13.59 -36.49 -35.08
C PHE A 1056 -13.85 -38.00 -34.94
N ARG A 1057 -12.85 -38.72 -34.42
CA ARG A 1057 -12.99 -40.10 -33.91
C ARG A 1057 -13.50 -40.07 -32.46
N TRP A 1058 -14.80 -39.85 -32.29
CA TRP A 1058 -15.43 -39.76 -30.96
C TRP A 1058 -15.25 -41.03 -30.10
N ASP A 1059 -15.06 -42.19 -30.73
CA ASP A 1059 -14.73 -43.45 -30.04
C ASP A 1059 -13.34 -43.42 -29.39
N VAL A 1060 -12.38 -42.73 -30.01
CA VAL A 1060 -11.01 -42.55 -29.48
C VAL A 1060 -11.00 -41.45 -28.42
N LEU A 1061 -11.61 -40.30 -28.72
CA LEU A 1061 -11.72 -39.17 -27.78
C LEU A 1061 -12.36 -39.60 -26.46
N LYS A 1062 -13.43 -40.40 -26.51
CA LYS A 1062 -14.09 -40.93 -25.30
C LYS A 1062 -13.17 -41.82 -24.46
N LYS A 1063 -12.30 -42.63 -25.07
CA LYS A 1063 -11.33 -43.47 -24.34
C LYS A 1063 -10.23 -42.64 -23.68
N LEU A 1064 -9.93 -41.48 -24.23
CA LEU A 1064 -8.98 -40.49 -23.71
C LEU A 1064 -9.69 -39.42 -22.87
N ASN A 1065 -10.85 -39.71 -22.31
CA ASN A 1065 -11.65 -38.81 -21.46
C ASN A 1065 -11.89 -37.41 -22.05
N TYR A 1066 -11.86 -37.29 -23.38
CA TYR A 1066 -11.99 -36.03 -24.11
C TYR A 1066 -10.90 -34.98 -23.79
N ASP A 1067 -9.73 -35.40 -23.30
CA ASP A 1067 -8.64 -34.53 -22.79
C ASP A 1067 -8.26 -33.40 -23.77
N TRP A 1068 -8.16 -33.68 -25.07
CA TRP A 1068 -7.85 -32.66 -26.08
C TRP A 1068 -8.91 -31.56 -26.15
N TRP A 1069 -10.19 -31.93 -26.14
CA TRP A 1069 -11.30 -30.96 -26.15
C TRP A 1069 -11.38 -30.19 -24.84
N ILE A 1070 -11.15 -30.84 -23.70
CA ILE A 1070 -11.12 -30.19 -22.38
C ILE A 1070 -10.01 -29.14 -22.33
N ASN A 1071 -8.80 -29.47 -22.81
CA ASN A 1071 -7.70 -28.51 -22.91
C ASN A 1071 -8.02 -27.34 -23.85
N ARG A 1072 -8.71 -27.61 -24.96
CA ARG A 1072 -9.13 -26.59 -25.93
C ARG A 1072 -10.17 -25.64 -25.32
N ILE A 1073 -11.13 -26.17 -24.58
CA ILE A 1073 -12.12 -25.40 -23.83
C ILE A 1073 -11.42 -24.55 -22.76
N LYS A 1074 -10.53 -25.16 -21.96
CA LYS A 1074 -9.76 -24.45 -20.94
C LYS A 1074 -9.02 -23.26 -21.53
N LYS A 1075 -8.34 -23.44 -22.67
CA LYS A 1075 -7.69 -22.33 -23.38
C LYS A 1075 -8.67 -21.23 -23.78
N ASN A 1076 -9.85 -21.58 -24.30
CA ASN A 1076 -10.85 -20.59 -24.66
C ASN A 1076 -11.45 -19.86 -23.44
N THR A 1077 -11.54 -20.50 -22.27
CA THR A 1077 -11.97 -19.83 -21.03
C THR A 1077 -10.91 -18.86 -20.47
N GLU A 1078 -9.64 -19.08 -20.80
CA GLU A 1078 -8.60 -18.08 -20.53
C GLU A 1078 -8.79 -16.86 -21.45
N LEU A 1079 -9.11 -17.09 -22.73
CA LEU A 1079 -9.31 -16.03 -23.72
C LEU A 1079 -10.61 -15.24 -23.52
N PHE A 1080 -11.71 -15.88 -23.11
CA PHE A 1080 -13.05 -15.27 -23.10
C PHE A 1080 -13.78 -15.53 -21.78
N ASP A 1081 -14.79 -14.71 -21.47
CA ASP A 1081 -15.65 -14.86 -20.29
C ASP A 1081 -16.91 -15.69 -20.61
N LEU A 1082 -17.37 -15.69 -21.86
CA LEU A 1082 -18.41 -16.59 -22.37
C LEU A 1082 -17.95 -17.21 -23.68
N ILE A 1083 -18.42 -18.41 -23.99
CA ILE A 1083 -18.01 -19.12 -25.21
C ILE A 1083 -19.25 -19.66 -25.93
N ARG A 1084 -19.43 -19.29 -27.20
CA ARG A 1084 -20.40 -19.92 -28.09
C ARG A 1084 -19.76 -21.16 -28.68
N PHE A 1085 -20.45 -22.30 -28.55
CA PHE A 1085 -20.16 -23.45 -29.38
C PHE A 1085 -20.83 -23.28 -30.73
N ASP A 1086 -20.00 -23.05 -31.74
CA ASP A 1086 -20.40 -23.12 -33.13
C ASP A 1086 -20.93 -24.51 -33.47
N HIS A 1087 -21.98 -24.59 -34.27
CA HIS A 1087 -22.57 -25.82 -34.76
C HIS A 1087 -22.89 -26.86 -33.66
N PHE A 1088 -23.50 -26.42 -32.55
CA PHE A 1088 -23.76 -27.23 -31.36
C PHE A 1088 -24.47 -28.57 -31.65
N ARG A 1089 -25.30 -28.64 -32.70
CA ARG A 1089 -26.00 -29.88 -33.09
C ARG A 1089 -25.04 -31.06 -33.28
N ALA A 1090 -23.80 -30.83 -33.72
CA ALA A 1090 -22.81 -31.88 -33.95
C ALA A 1090 -22.38 -32.61 -32.67
N PHE A 1091 -22.64 -32.05 -31.49
CA PHE A 1091 -22.51 -32.78 -30.23
C PHE A 1091 -23.59 -33.86 -30.05
N SER A 1092 -24.76 -33.70 -30.66
CA SER A 1092 -25.83 -34.71 -30.71
C SER A 1092 -25.67 -35.64 -31.92
N SER A 1093 -25.63 -35.07 -33.13
CA SER A 1093 -25.37 -35.79 -34.37
C SER A 1093 -24.78 -34.87 -35.45
N TYR A 1094 -23.83 -35.39 -36.23
CA TYR A 1094 -23.10 -34.66 -37.26
C TYR A 1094 -23.23 -35.33 -38.64
N TRP A 1095 -23.10 -34.55 -39.70
CA TRP A 1095 -23.20 -35.03 -41.09
C TRP A 1095 -21.80 -35.35 -41.63
N GLU A 1096 -21.53 -36.62 -41.84
CA GLU A 1096 -20.24 -37.12 -42.35
C GLU A 1096 -20.35 -37.41 -43.85
N VAL A 1097 -19.46 -36.80 -44.64
CA VAL A 1097 -19.38 -37.00 -46.09
C VAL A 1097 -18.11 -37.78 -46.43
N PRO A 1098 -18.18 -38.84 -47.27
CA PRO A 1098 -16.97 -39.53 -47.74
C PRO A 1098 -16.01 -38.59 -48.46
N ALA A 1099 -14.70 -38.71 -48.20
CA ALA A 1099 -13.70 -37.75 -48.68
C ALA A 1099 -13.56 -37.61 -50.20
N GLN A 1100 -14.07 -38.56 -51.00
CA GLN A 1100 -14.02 -38.48 -52.48
C GLN A 1100 -15.18 -37.69 -53.10
N GLU A 1101 -16.20 -37.33 -52.31
CA GLU A 1101 -17.39 -36.62 -52.80
C GLU A 1101 -17.09 -35.14 -53.07
N LEU A 1102 -17.68 -34.59 -54.13
CA LEU A 1102 -17.56 -33.17 -54.49
C LEU A 1102 -18.70 -32.30 -53.90
N THR A 1103 -19.72 -32.93 -53.32
CA THR A 1103 -20.88 -32.27 -52.71
C THR A 1103 -21.29 -33.00 -51.44
N ALA A 1104 -22.01 -32.34 -50.53
CA ALA A 1104 -22.42 -32.95 -49.27
C ALA A 1104 -23.69 -33.81 -49.38
N ARG A 1105 -24.24 -33.99 -50.59
CA ARG A 1105 -25.48 -34.76 -50.83
C ARG A 1105 -25.43 -36.21 -50.35
N ASN A 1106 -24.29 -36.86 -50.54
CA ASN A 1106 -24.10 -38.29 -50.25
C ASN A 1106 -23.54 -38.55 -48.84
N GLY A 1107 -23.69 -37.58 -47.92
CA GLY A 1107 -23.32 -37.77 -46.52
C GLY A 1107 -24.34 -38.60 -45.72
N GLN A 1108 -24.03 -38.82 -44.45
CA GLN A 1108 -24.87 -39.58 -43.53
C GLN A 1108 -24.77 -38.99 -42.12
N TRP A 1109 -25.91 -38.98 -41.40
CA TRP A 1109 -25.93 -38.61 -39.99
C TRP A 1109 -25.20 -39.66 -39.14
N LYS A 1110 -24.27 -39.22 -38.32
CA LYS A 1110 -23.54 -40.01 -37.32
C LYS A 1110 -23.81 -39.46 -35.93
N PRO A 1111 -23.86 -40.32 -34.90
CA PRO A 1111 -24.02 -39.87 -33.52
C PRO A 1111 -22.78 -39.10 -33.05
N GLY A 1112 -23.01 -37.94 -32.42
CA GLY A 1112 -21.98 -37.19 -31.70
C GLY A 1112 -21.70 -37.79 -30.31
N PRO A 1113 -20.88 -37.11 -29.49
CA PRO A 1113 -20.51 -37.60 -28.17
C PRO A 1113 -21.62 -37.47 -27.10
N GLY A 1114 -22.61 -36.60 -27.32
CA GLY A 1114 -23.77 -36.38 -26.47
C GLY A 1114 -23.40 -36.00 -25.03
N ARG A 1115 -24.26 -36.42 -24.09
CA ARG A 1115 -24.16 -36.10 -22.66
C ARG A 1115 -22.83 -36.48 -22.01
N ALA A 1116 -22.21 -37.58 -22.43
CA ALA A 1116 -20.95 -38.08 -21.86
C ALA A 1116 -19.79 -37.08 -21.99
N PHE A 1117 -19.80 -36.24 -23.02
CA PHE A 1117 -18.80 -35.19 -23.20
C PHE A 1117 -18.99 -34.04 -22.21
N PHE A 1118 -20.20 -33.52 -22.09
CA PHE A 1118 -20.50 -32.41 -21.19
C PHE A 1118 -20.37 -32.81 -19.71
N ASP A 1119 -20.74 -34.05 -19.36
CA ASP A 1119 -20.48 -34.61 -18.03
C ASP A 1119 -18.95 -34.59 -17.71
N ALA A 1120 -18.09 -34.94 -18.67
CA ALA A 1120 -16.63 -34.93 -18.50
C ALA A 1120 -16.06 -33.49 -18.39
N VAL A 1121 -16.61 -32.55 -19.16
CA VAL A 1121 -16.24 -31.13 -19.08
C VAL A 1121 -16.63 -30.56 -17.71
N GLU A 1122 -17.86 -30.77 -17.24
CA GLU A 1122 -18.32 -30.28 -15.93
C GLU A 1122 -17.55 -30.91 -14.77
N GLN A 1123 -17.20 -32.20 -14.87
CA GLN A 1123 -16.38 -32.87 -13.87
C GLN A 1123 -14.97 -32.28 -13.76
N THR A 1124 -14.39 -31.81 -14.87
CA THR A 1124 -12.99 -31.37 -14.91
C THR A 1124 -12.83 -29.86 -14.73
N LEU A 1125 -13.72 -29.06 -15.32
CA LEU A 1125 -13.64 -27.59 -15.35
C LEU A 1125 -14.73 -26.91 -14.52
N GLY A 1126 -15.69 -27.67 -13.96
CA GLY A 1126 -16.87 -27.12 -13.29
C GLY A 1126 -17.89 -26.57 -14.28
N LYS A 1127 -18.78 -25.69 -13.80
CA LYS A 1127 -19.75 -25.01 -14.67
C LYS A 1127 -19.02 -24.02 -15.58
N VAL A 1128 -19.06 -24.26 -16.88
CA VAL A 1128 -18.44 -23.41 -17.89
C VAL A 1128 -19.52 -22.56 -18.60
N PRO A 1129 -19.28 -21.27 -18.87
CA PRO A 1129 -20.30 -20.34 -19.40
C PRO A 1129 -20.48 -20.50 -20.93
N PHE A 1130 -21.07 -21.62 -21.33
CA PHE A 1130 -21.32 -21.95 -22.74
C PHE A 1130 -22.64 -21.43 -23.25
N ILE A 1131 -22.68 -21.15 -24.56
CA ILE A 1131 -23.89 -20.82 -25.32
C ILE A 1131 -23.97 -21.78 -26.51
N ALA A 1132 -25.14 -22.36 -26.72
CA ALA A 1132 -25.38 -23.31 -27.80
C ALA A 1132 -25.88 -22.57 -29.05
N GLU A 1133 -25.15 -22.69 -30.16
CA GLU A 1133 -25.70 -22.33 -31.46
C GLU A 1133 -26.64 -23.43 -31.96
N ASP A 1134 -27.93 -23.27 -31.68
CA ASP A 1134 -29.02 -24.16 -32.09
C ASP A 1134 -29.70 -23.69 -33.37
N LEU A 1135 -28.90 -23.47 -34.43
CA LEU A 1135 -29.34 -23.04 -35.76
C LEU A 1135 -29.22 -24.17 -36.82
N GLY A 1136 -30.10 -24.17 -37.81
CA GLY A 1136 -30.14 -25.15 -38.91
C GLY A 1136 -31.31 -26.13 -38.81
N ASP A 1137 -31.15 -27.34 -39.36
CA ASP A 1137 -32.12 -28.43 -39.21
C ASP A 1137 -31.98 -29.07 -37.82
N ILE A 1138 -32.65 -28.48 -36.82
CA ILE A 1138 -32.55 -28.88 -35.41
C ILE A 1138 -33.72 -29.80 -35.03
N ASP A 1139 -33.39 -30.97 -34.46
CA ASP A 1139 -34.36 -31.94 -33.97
C ASP A 1139 -34.40 -32.00 -32.44
N GLN A 1140 -35.43 -32.65 -31.88
CA GLN A 1140 -35.69 -32.71 -30.44
C GLN A 1140 -34.48 -33.14 -29.57
N PRO A 1141 -33.64 -34.13 -29.98
CA PRO A 1141 -32.45 -34.51 -29.22
C PRO A 1141 -31.44 -33.40 -28.98
N VAL A 1142 -31.35 -32.40 -29.88
CA VAL A 1142 -30.45 -31.26 -29.71
C VAL A 1142 -30.96 -30.34 -28.60
N TYR A 1143 -32.28 -30.08 -28.56
CA TYR A 1143 -32.90 -29.32 -27.48
C TYR A 1143 -32.78 -30.03 -26.13
N GLU A 1144 -33.02 -31.34 -26.09
CA GLU A 1144 -32.83 -32.14 -24.87
C GLU A 1144 -31.39 -32.07 -24.35
N LEU A 1145 -30.39 -32.11 -25.23
CA LEU A 1145 -28.98 -31.99 -24.83
C LEU A 1145 -28.64 -30.59 -24.31
N ARG A 1146 -29.11 -29.53 -24.99
CA ARG A 1146 -28.92 -28.13 -24.56
C ARG A 1146 -29.54 -27.90 -23.18
N ASP A 1147 -30.78 -28.33 -23.00
CA ASP A 1147 -31.59 -28.06 -21.81
C ASP A 1147 -31.11 -28.88 -20.61
N ALA A 1148 -30.61 -30.10 -20.83
CA ALA A 1148 -30.02 -30.94 -19.78
C ALA A 1148 -28.83 -30.28 -19.05
N PHE A 1149 -28.13 -29.36 -19.72
CA PHE A 1149 -27.01 -28.58 -19.16
C PHE A 1149 -27.35 -27.10 -18.98
N ASN A 1150 -28.63 -26.72 -19.14
CA ASN A 1150 -29.13 -25.34 -19.00
C ASN A 1150 -28.38 -24.33 -19.89
N LEU A 1151 -27.95 -24.74 -21.08
CA LEU A 1151 -27.20 -23.89 -22.00
C LEU A 1151 -28.13 -22.88 -22.67
N PRO A 1152 -27.80 -21.57 -22.71
CA PRO A 1152 -28.56 -20.59 -23.45
C PRO A 1152 -28.56 -20.92 -24.95
N GLY A 1153 -29.71 -20.82 -25.60
CA GLY A 1153 -29.85 -20.95 -27.05
C GLY A 1153 -29.64 -19.63 -27.81
N MET A 1154 -29.87 -19.65 -29.12
CA MET A 1154 -29.74 -18.50 -30.00
C MET A 1154 -31.00 -18.26 -30.83
N LYS A 1155 -31.36 -16.98 -31.02
CA LYS A 1155 -32.42 -16.53 -31.93
C LYS A 1155 -31.86 -15.53 -32.93
N VAL A 1156 -32.29 -15.60 -34.19
CA VAL A 1156 -31.78 -14.71 -35.26
C VAL A 1156 -32.92 -13.92 -35.88
N LEU A 1157 -32.90 -12.60 -35.70
CA LEU A 1157 -33.99 -11.71 -36.14
C LEU A 1157 -34.19 -11.69 -37.66
N GLN A 1158 -33.14 -11.92 -38.45
CA GLN A 1158 -33.30 -12.04 -39.91
C GLN A 1158 -34.24 -13.19 -40.33
N PHE A 1159 -34.44 -14.20 -39.48
CA PHE A 1159 -35.32 -15.34 -39.74
C PHE A 1159 -36.74 -15.14 -39.18
N ALA A 1160 -37.01 -14.02 -38.52
CA ALA A 1160 -38.22 -13.82 -37.73
C ALA A 1160 -39.47 -13.39 -38.53
N PHE A 1161 -39.30 -12.81 -39.72
CA PHE A 1161 -40.36 -12.05 -40.40
C PHE A 1161 -40.85 -12.68 -41.71
N GLY A 1162 -40.60 -13.97 -41.92
CA GLY A 1162 -41.10 -14.74 -43.06
C GLY A 1162 -42.62 -14.97 -43.04
N ASP A 1163 -43.12 -15.83 -43.94
CA ASP A 1163 -44.54 -16.22 -44.00
C ASP A 1163 -44.99 -16.99 -42.73
N ASP A 1164 -44.04 -17.62 -42.04
CA ASP A 1164 -44.19 -18.39 -40.81
C ASP A 1164 -44.07 -17.55 -39.53
N MET A 1165 -43.96 -16.21 -39.63
CA MET A 1165 -43.79 -15.28 -38.48
C MET A 1165 -44.68 -15.59 -37.25
N PRO A 1166 -45.97 -15.96 -37.38
CA PRO A 1166 -46.80 -16.26 -36.19
C PRO A 1166 -46.37 -17.49 -35.39
N GLN A 1167 -45.53 -18.37 -35.95
CA GLN A 1167 -45.09 -19.64 -35.35
C GLN A 1167 -43.56 -19.77 -35.29
N SER A 1168 -42.81 -18.84 -35.90
CA SER A 1168 -41.36 -18.90 -35.94
C SER A 1168 -40.77 -18.61 -34.55
N LEU A 1169 -39.98 -19.54 -34.02
CA LEU A 1169 -39.27 -19.37 -32.74
C LEU A 1169 -38.28 -18.20 -32.75
N ASN A 1170 -37.95 -17.65 -33.93
CA ASN A 1170 -37.12 -16.46 -34.09
C ASN A 1170 -37.90 -15.15 -33.93
N SER A 1171 -39.23 -15.20 -33.88
CA SER A 1171 -40.08 -14.01 -33.76
C SER A 1171 -40.15 -13.49 -32.31
N PRO A 1172 -39.96 -12.17 -32.07
CA PRO A 1172 -39.80 -11.66 -30.70
C PRO A 1172 -40.97 -11.85 -29.74
N HIS A 1173 -42.16 -12.16 -30.23
CA HIS A 1173 -43.35 -12.41 -29.40
C HIS A 1173 -43.44 -13.87 -28.89
N LEU A 1174 -42.59 -14.76 -29.39
CA LEU A 1174 -42.45 -16.16 -28.95
C LEU A 1174 -41.16 -16.39 -28.15
N PHE A 1175 -40.49 -15.31 -27.76
CA PHE A 1175 -39.26 -15.34 -26.97
C PHE A 1175 -39.57 -15.71 -25.51
N GLU A 1176 -38.93 -16.77 -25.02
CA GLU A 1176 -38.98 -17.26 -23.63
C GLU A 1176 -37.83 -16.66 -22.77
N GLU A 1177 -37.25 -17.44 -21.85
CA GLU A 1177 -36.05 -17.06 -21.10
C GLU A 1177 -34.80 -17.83 -21.61
N ASN A 1178 -33.59 -17.41 -21.19
CA ASN A 1178 -32.32 -18.11 -21.45
C ASN A 1178 -31.88 -18.27 -22.94
N PHE A 1179 -31.82 -17.17 -23.70
CA PHE A 1179 -31.19 -17.15 -25.03
C PHE A 1179 -30.53 -15.80 -25.36
N PHE A 1180 -29.69 -15.82 -26.38
CA PHE A 1180 -29.15 -14.63 -27.03
C PHE A 1180 -29.88 -14.32 -28.33
N VAL A 1181 -30.22 -13.05 -28.53
CA VAL A 1181 -30.87 -12.58 -29.76
C VAL A 1181 -29.85 -11.86 -30.62
N TYR A 1182 -29.64 -12.40 -31.81
CA TYR A 1182 -28.77 -11.85 -32.82
C TYR A 1182 -29.58 -11.11 -33.86
N THR A 1183 -29.02 -10.01 -34.36
CA THR A 1183 -29.58 -9.35 -35.53
C THR A 1183 -29.36 -10.22 -36.77
N GLY A 1184 -28.13 -10.69 -36.98
CA GLY A 1184 -27.72 -11.71 -37.94
C GLY A 1184 -26.48 -12.46 -37.43
N THR A 1185 -26.06 -13.51 -38.12
CA THR A 1185 -24.81 -14.25 -37.80
C THR A 1185 -23.66 -13.82 -38.72
N HIS A 1186 -22.48 -14.41 -38.53
CA HIS A 1186 -21.33 -14.22 -39.40
C HIS A 1186 -21.50 -14.84 -40.80
N ASP A 1187 -22.43 -15.79 -40.96
CA ASP A 1187 -22.78 -16.41 -42.25
C ASP A 1187 -23.80 -15.60 -43.06
N ASN A 1188 -24.45 -14.64 -42.43
CA ASN A 1188 -25.50 -13.84 -43.04
C ASN A 1188 -24.97 -12.49 -43.52
N ASN A 1189 -25.70 -11.90 -44.49
CA ASN A 1189 -25.47 -10.51 -44.85
C ASN A 1189 -25.71 -9.59 -43.64
N THR A 1190 -24.99 -8.47 -43.58
CA THR A 1190 -25.23 -7.40 -42.59
C THR A 1190 -26.71 -7.01 -42.59
N MET A 1191 -27.27 -6.54 -41.47
CA MET A 1191 -28.68 -6.15 -41.39
C MET A 1191 -29.13 -5.20 -42.51
N VAL A 1192 -28.27 -4.26 -42.89
CA VAL A 1192 -28.54 -3.31 -43.99
C VAL A 1192 -28.50 -4.00 -45.35
N GLY A 1193 -27.53 -4.90 -45.57
CA GLY A 1193 -27.43 -5.68 -46.80
C GLY A 1193 -28.60 -6.66 -46.94
N TRP A 1194 -28.92 -7.41 -45.87
CA TRP A 1194 -30.09 -8.29 -45.80
C TRP A 1194 -31.38 -7.53 -46.15
N TYR A 1195 -31.63 -6.37 -45.54
CA TYR A 1195 -32.83 -5.60 -45.84
C TYR A 1195 -32.90 -5.12 -47.30
N LYS A 1196 -31.75 -4.81 -47.92
CA LYS A 1196 -31.70 -4.32 -49.32
C LYS A 1196 -31.81 -5.45 -50.33
N GLU A 1197 -31.10 -6.55 -50.10
CA GLU A 1197 -30.78 -7.57 -51.11
C GLU A 1197 -31.52 -8.89 -50.87
N ASN A 1198 -31.79 -9.27 -49.61
CA ASN A 1198 -32.33 -10.59 -49.26
C ASN A 1198 -33.80 -10.54 -48.81
N ALA A 1199 -34.22 -9.48 -48.10
CA ALA A 1199 -35.60 -9.34 -47.62
C ALA A 1199 -36.56 -9.03 -48.78
N ASP A 1200 -37.46 -9.96 -49.07
CA ASP A 1200 -38.48 -9.79 -50.11
C ASP A 1200 -39.60 -8.82 -49.68
N LYS A 1201 -40.59 -8.65 -50.55
CA LYS A 1201 -41.71 -7.73 -50.30
C LYS A 1201 -42.54 -8.17 -49.08
N THR A 1202 -42.72 -9.47 -48.87
CA THR A 1202 -43.54 -10.03 -47.79
C THR A 1202 -42.85 -9.83 -46.45
N ILE A 1203 -41.56 -10.18 -46.36
CA ILE A 1203 -40.72 -9.96 -45.16
C ILE A 1203 -40.74 -8.49 -44.73
N LYS A 1204 -40.57 -7.58 -45.71
CA LYS A 1204 -40.61 -6.13 -45.46
C LYS A 1204 -41.99 -5.66 -44.98
N GLN A 1205 -43.08 -6.23 -45.52
CA GLN A 1205 -44.43 -5.91 -45.07
C GLN A 1205 -44.67 -6.41 -43.64
N ASN A 1206 -44.31 -7.66 -43.34
CA ASN A 1206 -44.44 -8.25 -42.01
C ASN A 1206 -43.66 -7.46 -40.96
N LEU A 1207 -42.40 -7.10 -41.24
CA LEU A 1207 -41.57 -6.27 -40.36
C LEU A 1207 -42.22 -4.90 -40.08
N ASN A 1208 -42.73 -4.23 -41.12
CA ASN A 1208 -43.39 -2.92 -40.97
C ASN A 1208 -44.67 -3.02 -40.14
N SER A 1209 -45.46 -4.06 -40.37
CA SER A 1209 -46.68 -4.34 -39.60
C SER A 1209 -46.34 -4.62 -38.13
N TYR A 1210 -45.31 -5.44 -37.88
CA TYR A 1210 -44.86 -5.79 -36.53
C TYR A 1210 -44.39 -4.57 -35.73
N LEU A 1211 -43.61 -3.68 -36.37
CA LEU A 1211 -43.08 -2.48 -35.74
C LEU A 1211 -44.06 -1.29 -35.73
N GLY A 1212 -45.22 -1.43 -36.37
CA GLY A 1212 -46.22 -0.36 -36.50
C GLY A 1212 -45.76 0.87 -37.30
N LYS A 1213 -44.64 0.78 -38.03
CA LYS A 1213 -44.07 1.90 -38.80
C LYS A 1213 -43.32 1.41 -40.04
N LYS A 1214 -43.35 2.20 -41.12
CA LYS A 1214 -42.60 1.89 -42.35
C LYS A 1214 -41.11 2.16 -42.16
N ILE A 1215 -40.29 1.14 -42.35
CA ILE A 1215 -38.83 1.18 -42.24
C ILE A 1215 -38.19 1.39 -43.62
N GLY A 1216 -37.27 2.34 -43.70
CA GLY A 1216 -36.38 2.53 -44.85
C GLY A 1216 -34.97 2.05 -44.52
N SER A 1217 -34.10 1.89 -45.52
CA SER A 1217 -32.74 1.35 -45.34
C SER A 1217 -31.92 2.07 -44.27
N LYS A 1218 -32.01 3.40 -44.15
CA LYS A 1218 -31.32 4.19 -43.10
C LYS A 1218 -31.87 3.93 -41.68
N LYS A 1219 -33.15 3.61 -41.55
CA LYS A 1219 -33.82 3.28 -40.28
C LYS A 1219 -33.74 1.79 -39.93
N CYS A 1220 -33.12 0.98 -40.79
CA CYS A 1220 -32.83 -0.43 -40.52
C CYS A 1220 -31.43 -0.61 -39.88
N ALA A 1221 -30.56 0.39 -40.03
CA ALA A 1221 -29.24 0.44 -39.40
C ALA A 1221 -29.28 0.98 -37.96
N HIS A 1222 -30.33 1.74 -37.63
CA HIS A 1222 -30.68 2.23 -36.29
C HIS A 1222 -31.80 1.37 -35.73
#